data_AF-A0A930ABQ1-F1
#
_entry.id   AF-A0A930ABQ1-F1
#
_cell.length_a   1.000
_cell.length_b   1.000
_cell.length_c   1.000
_cell.angle_alpha   90.00
_cell.angle_beta   90.00
_cell.angle_gamma   90.00
#
_symmetry.space_group_name_H-M   'P 1'
#
loop_
_entity.id
_entity.type
_entity.pdbx_description
1 polymer ?
#
loop_
_entity_poly.entity_id
_entity_poly.type
_entity_poly.pdbx_seq_one_letter_code
_entity_poly.pdbx_strand_id
1 'polypeptide(L)'
;MSIFTKLTQRYLSKNKTRTIVTLIGIIVSMALFTAVIEGAYSGYQFLKNREIAVSGEWQVIMNDVNQEGIEEAKTNKQIDQYENVYTLGWAKVDNENDSKPYLLVQSLGDTEHVLFPINLVSGRMPEKQDEILLPENFIANAKEKYQVGDTITLETGQRFIEKEQLSENTPYQEKESLKNTTKHTFTIVGIMERLPFEIEEFSCPGYTCITNGFHTDSQKLFLTIQSPSKMQEFLMRQTISDSYVPHSDLLRFYGAFKASGERSVLIGLTTILVLLIAYGSISLIYNSFSISISERIRQFGIMRSIGASNRQIRRMVLFEAFLLAIIGIVLGVIIGCVGIGITLAWVQNNFIVNIANKVGMGLRLVISPLPILIAVMICLVTTIVAAYIPAYKAIHKSAIEAIRQSDEIIIKPNEVKTSKITQKLFGFFGVMATKNFKRNKRKYRSTILSLALSVILFISAASLTQYVNKMLQIQSSNDHKMNVMYNVYTDEQEDVTERFNIIKRVSDIQNIAITQKIFDEVYIQRNYISSEYWTAENQQNLRRIKDAVGVNIELIFVDDDTFKNLCKQNKIDSSDYFDKNSPKGLLYNHVIQQLMREDKAITRDVSVIDTNANNVPMFVREYKEIEGYTSLHEPY
;
A
#
# COMPACT_ATOMS: atom_id res chain seq x y z
N MET A 1 44.70 -22.64 14.31
CA MET A 1 44.85 -21.21 13.90
C MET A 1 46.17 -21.03 13.16
N SER A 2 46.15 -20.46 11.96
CA SER A 2 47.39 -20.17 11.20
C SER A 2 48.23 -19.08 11.90
N ILE A 3 49.54 -19.05 11.66
CA ILE A 3 50.43 -18.00 12.19
C ILE A 3 49.89 -16.59 11.87
N PHE A 4 49.33 -16.40 10.67
CA PHE A 4 48.71 -15.13 10.25
C PHE A 4 47.53 -14.73 11.14
N THR A 5 46.68 -15.68 11.57
CA THR A 5 45.56 -15.36 12.48
C THR A 5 46.02 -14.90 13.87
N LYS A 6 47.06 -15.55 14.45
CA LYS A 6 47.66 -15.09 15.71
C LYS A 6 48.31 -13.71 15.57
N LEU A 7 48.94 -13.45 14.43
CA LEU A 7 49.59 -12.18 14.15
C LEU A 7 48.56 -11.04 14.01
N THR A 8 47.42 -11.29 13.36
CA THR A 8 46.30 -10.34 13.28
C THR A 8 45.75 -9.98 14.66
N GLN A 9 45.51 -10.96 15.53
CA GLN A 9 45.00 -10.72 16.88
C GLN A 9 45.96 -9.87 17.73
N ARG A 10 47.25 -10.22 17.73
CA ARG A 10 48.28 -9.43 18.42
C ARG A 10 48.35 -8.01 17.88
N TYR A 11 48.22 -7.83 16.57
CA TYR A 11 48.23 -6.51 15.95
C TYR A 11 47.04 -5.64 16.41
N LEU A 12 45.82 -6.18 16.37
CA LEU A 12 44.62 -5.48 16.84
C LEU A 12 44.76 -5.05 18.31
N SER A 13 45.33 -5.92 19.16
CA SER A 13 45.54 -5.59 20.58
C SER A 13 46.59 -4.50 20.82
N LYS A 14 47.60 -4.39 19.96
CA LYS A 14 48.67 -3.38 20.09
C LYS A 14 48.27 -2.01 19.50
N ASN A 15 47.44 -1.97 18.47
CA ASN A 15 47.04 -0.74 17.79
C ASN A 15 45.62 -0.27 18.17
N LYS A 16 45.38 -0.15 19.48
CA LYS A 16 44.05 0.09 20.07
C LYS A 16 43.30 1.26 19.45
N THR A 17 43.94 2.42 19.26
CA THR A 17 43.27 3.63 18.73
C THR A 17 42.65 3.39 17.36
N ARG A 18 43.35 2.70 16.46
CA ARG A 18 42.89 2.45 15.08
C ARG A 18 41.84 1.38 15.02
N THR A 19 42.03 0.36 15.84
CA THR A 19 41.05 -0.70 16.03
C THR A 19 39.73 -0.11 16.53
N ILE A 20 39.79 0.81 17.51
CA ILE A 20 38.61 1.51 18.03
C ILE A 20 37.95 2.38 16.95
N VAL A 21 38.69 3.18 16.19
CA VAL A 21 38.11 4.01 15.12
C VAL A 21 37.39 3.15 14.07
N THR A 22 38.00 2.03 13.65
CA THR A 22 37.37 1.11 12.69
C THR A 22 36.14 0.45 13.28
N LEU A 23 36.22 0.03 14.54
CA LEU A 23 35.13 -0.59 15.27
C LEU A 23 33.95 0.37 15.43
N ILE A 24 34.19 1.62 15.81
CA ILE A 24 33.16 2.67 15.90
C ILE A 24 32.48 2.86 14.55
N GLY A 25 33.24 2.91 13.45
CA GLY A 25 32.66 3.01 12.11
C GLY A 25 31.69 1.87 11.77
N ILE A 26 32.05 0.63 12.16
CA ILE A 26 31.18 -0.55 11.98
C ILE A 26 29.96 -0.47 12.91
N ILE A 27 30.15 -0.12 14.19
CA ILE A 27 29.07 0.04 15.17
C ILE A 27 28.03 1.04 14.68
N VAL A 28 28.47 2.23 14.26
CA VAL A 28 27.59 3.28 13.74
C VAL A 28 26.84 2.82 12.50
N SER A 29 27.54 2.16 11.56
CA SER A 29 26.93 1.61 10.35
C SER A 29 25.83 0.59 10.68
N MET A 30 26.13 -0.36 11.56
CA MET A 30 25.17 -1.38 11.99
C MET A 30 23.99 -0.76 12.76
N ALA A 31 24.24 0.22 13.63
CA ALA A 31 23.19 0.90 14.37
C ALA A 31 22.22 1.63 13.43
N LEU A 32 22.74 2.30 12.39
CA LEU A 32 21.92 2.97 11.37
C LEU A 32 21.10 1.97 10.55
N PHE A 33 21.69 0.86 10.09
CA PHE A 33 20.94 -0.17 9.37
C PHE A 33 19.84 -0.77 10.23
N THR A 34 20.14 -1.09 11.50
CA THR A 34 19.16 -1.64 12.45
C THR A 34 18.03 -0.64 12.67
N ALA A 35 18.35 0.62 12.96
CA ALA A 35 17.35 1.65 13.23
C ALA A 35 16.40 1.88 12.06
N VAL A 36 16.92 1.92 10.82
CA VAL A 36 16.08 2.12 9.63
C VAL A 36 15.24 0.89 9.32
N ILE A 37 15.82 -0.32 9.37
CA ILE A 37 15.13 -1.55 8.98
C ILE A 37 14.10 -1.96 10.05
N GLU A 38 14.46 -1.96 11.33
CA GLU A 38 13.51 -2.24 12.43
C GLU A 38 12.49 -1.11 12.60
N GLY A 39 12.88 0.15 12.36
CA GLY A 39 11.95 1.27 12.38
C GLY A 39 10.89 1.16 11.29
N ALA A 40 11.30 0.82 10.06
CA ALA A 40 10.39 0.57 8.95
C ALA A 40 9.46 -0.63 9.25
N TYR A 41 9.99 -1.71 9.80
CA TYR A 41 9.20 -2.88 10.20
C TYR A 41 8.19 -2.55 11.31
N SER A 42 8.61 -1.80 12.33
CA SER A 42 7.76 -1.34 13.42
C SER A 42 6.62 -0.44 12.92
N GLY A 43 6.93 0.47 11.99
CA GLY A 43 5.93 1.30 11.32
C GLY A 43 4.92 0.47 10.53
N TYR A 44 5.39 -0.55 9.80
CA TYR A 44 4.52 -1.48 9.08
C TYR A 44 3.59 -2.27 10.02
N GLN A 45 4.13 -2.79 11.13
CA GLN A 45 3.33 -3.50 12.13
C GLN A 45 2.32 -2.59 12.82
N PHE A 46 2.69 -1.35 13.10
CA PHE A 46 1.77 -0.37 13.65
C PHE A 46 0.57 -0.12 12.72
N LEU A 47 0.82 0.07 11.42
CA LEU A 47 -0.27 0.25 10.45
C LEU A 47 -1.18 -0.98 10.37
N LYS A 48 -0.61 -2.19 10.34
CA LYS A 48 -1.38 -3.43 10.33
C LYS A 48 -2.22 -3.59 11.60
N ASN A 49 -1.61 -3.39 12.77
CA ASN A 49 -2.31 -3.55 14.05
C ASN A 49 -3.38 -2.46 14.24
N ARG A 50 -3.16 -1.26 13.72
CA ARG A 50 -4.19 -0.21 13.63
C ARG A 50 -5.38 -0.68 12.82
N GLU A 51 -5.14 -1.28 11.66
CA GLU A 51 -6.23 -1.83 10.84
C GLU A 51 -7.03 -2.87 11.61
N ILE A 52 -6.34 -3.83 12.25
CA ILE A 52 -6.99 -4.86 13.07
C ILE A 52 -7.85 -4.25 14.17
N ALA A 53 -7.36 -3.20 14.84
CA ALA A 53 -8.08 -2.61 15.97
C ALA A 53 -9.21 -1.65 15.56
N VAL A 54 -9.18 -1.12 14.33
CA VAL A 54 -10.26 -0.26 13.80
C VAL A 54 -11.32 -1.10 13.11
N SER A 55 -10.90 -2.04 12.27
CA SER A 55 -11.75 -2.72 11.29
C SER A 55 -11.96 -4.21 11.62
N GLY A 56 -11.25 -4.76 12.62
CA GLY A 56 -11.33 -6.16 13.03
C GLY A 56 -10.23 -7.06 12.44
N GLU A 57 -10.03 -8.23 13.03
CA GLU A 57 -9.02 -9.22 12.59
C GLU A 57 -9.52 -10.17 11.49
N TRP A 58 -10.84 -10.16 11.23
CA TRP A 58 -11.45 -10.98 10.18
C TRP A 58 -10.79 -10.72 8.82
N GLN A 59 -10.68 -11.78 8.01
CA GLN A 59 -10.02 -11.72 6.71
C GLN A 59 -11.02 -11.83 5.55
N VAL A 60 -12.10 -12.59 5.73
CA VAL A 60 -13.21 -12.65 4.77
C VAL A 60 -14.53 -12.86 5.52
N ILE A 61 -15.58 -12.20 5.04
CA ILE A 61 -16.96 -12.43 5.44
C ILE A 61 -17.61 -13.25 4.32
N MET A 62 -18.14 -14.42 4.66
CA MET A 62 -19.02 -15.17 3.77
C MET A 62 -20.46 -14.82 4.13
N ASN A 63 -21.24 -14.35 3.15
CA ASN A 63 -22.65 -14.02 3.33
C ASN A 63 -23.53 -15.22 2.94
N ASP A 64 -24.77 -15.23 3.42
CA ASP A 64 -25.78 -16.23 3.03
C ASP A 64 -25.33 -17.69 3.20
N VAL A 65 -24.60 -17.97 4.29
CA VAL A 65 -23.97 -19.28 4.51
C VAL A 65 -25.01 -20.31 4.95
N ASN A 66 -25.11 -21.42 4.21
CA ASN A 66 -25.97 -22.55 4.56
C ASN A 66 -25.30 -23.51 5.57
N GLN A 67 -26.02 -24.54 6.03
CA GLN A 67 -25.47 -25.52 6.97
C GLN A 67 -24.26 -26.27 6.43
N GLU A 68 -24.23 -26.58 5.13
CA GLU A 68 -23.09 -27.25 4.48
C GLU A 68 -21.82 -26.40 4.54
N GLY A 69 -21.93 -25.10 4.27
CA GLY A 69 -20.83 -24.15 4.36
C GLY A 69 -20.28 -23.99 5.78
N ILE A 70 -21.13 -24.06 6.81
CA ILE A 70 -20.66 -24.08 8.22
C ILE A 70 -19.85 -25.35 8.51
N GLU A 71 -20.32 -26.52 8.06
CA GLU A 71 -19.62 -27.78 8.29
C GLU A 71 -18.29 -27.85 7.49
N GLU A 72 -18.24 -27.27 6.29
CA GLU A 72 -16.98 -27.04 5.60
C GLU A 72 -16.05 -26.14 6.44
N ALA A 73 -16.56 -25.03 6.96
CA ALA A 73 -15.75 -24.11 7.76
C ALA A 73 -15.13 -24.77 9.00
N LYS A 74 -15.87 -25.68 9.65
CA LYS A 74 -15.41 -26.48 10.79
C LYS A 74 -14.34 -27.52 10.43
N THR A 75 -14.42 -28.08 9.23
CA THR A 75 -13.57 -29.21 8.81
C THR A 75 -12.37 -28.78 7.96
N ASN A 76 -12.43 -27.59 7.36
CA ASN A 76 -11.40 -27.07 6.48
C ASN A 76 -10.16 -26.62 7.26
N LYS A 77 -9.08 -27.37 7.12
CA LYS A 77 -7.80 -27.12 7.80
C LYS A 77 -7.11 -25.82 7.39
N GLN A 78 -7.55 -25.15 6.32
CA GLN A 78 -6.99 -23.86 5.93
C GLN A 78 -7.55 -22.71 6.79
N ILE A 79 -8.72 -22.89 7.38
CA ILE A 79 -9.34 -21.92 8.29
C ILE A 79 -8.68 -22.03 9.65
N ASP A 80 -8.33 -20.88 10.22
CA ASP A 80 -7.70 -20.76 11.53
C ASP A 80 -8.76 -20.49 12.60
N GLN A 81 -9.60 -19.47 12.38
CA GLN A 81 -10.74 -19.14 13.22
C GLN A 81 -11.96 -18.82 12.36
N TYR A 82 -13.14 -19.10 12.91
CA TYR A 82 -14.41 -18.71 12.32
C TYR A 82 -15.38 -18.23 13.40
N GLU A 83 -16.27 -17.33 13.01
CA GLU A 83 -17.30 -16.78 13.89
C GLU A 83 -18.60 -16.57 13.10
N ASN A 84 -19.72 -17.06 13.63
CA ASN A 84 -21.03 -16.92 13.00
C ASN A 84 -21.72 -15.68 13.57
N VAL A 85 -22.32 -14.89 12.69
CA VAL A 85 -23.20 -13.78 13.07
C VAL A 85 -24.54 -13.98 12.37
N TYR A 86 -25.59 -14.10 13.16
CA TYR A 86 -26.94 -14.36 12.70
C TYR A 86 -27.69 -13.07 12.44
N THR A 87 -28.54 -13.04 11.41
CA THR A 87 -29.41 -11.91 11.14
C THR A 87 -30.80 -12.24 11.67
N LEU A 88 -31.24 -11.52 12.70
CA LEU A 88 -32.60 -11.64 13.23
C LEU A 88 -33.61 -10.96 12.29
N GLY A 89 -33.23 -9.79 11.75
CA GLY A 89 -34.00 -9.07 10.75
C GLY A 89 -33.92 -7.56 10.88
N TRP A 90 -34.75 -6.89 10.11
CA TRP A 90 -34.87 -5.43 10.05
C TRP A 90 -36.07 -4.96 10.84
N ALA A 91 -35.92 -3.91 11.64
CA ALA A 91 -37.00 -3.26 12.37
C ALA A 91 -37.11 -1.80 11.96
N LYS A 92 -38.31 -1.34 11.61
CA LYS A 92 -38.54 0.07 11.25
C LYS A 92 -38.50 0.93 12.51
N VAL A 93 -37.78 2.05 12.46
CA VAL A 93 -37.60 2.96 13.61
C VAL A 93 -37.73 4.42 13.19
N ASP A 94 -38.35 5.22 14.05
CA ASP A 94 -38.48 6.65 13.83
C ASP A 94 -37.18 7.39 14.15
N ASN A 95 -36.58 7.98 13.12
CA ASN A 95 -35.35 8.75 13.23
C ASN A 95 -35.34 9.95 12.26
N GLU A 96 -34.33 10.81 12.34
CA GLU A 96 -34.18 12.03 11.54
C GLU A 96 -33.59 11.78 10.14
N ASN A 97 -33.07 10.58 9.87
CA ASN A 97 -32.45 10.20 8.62
C ASN A 97 -33.39 9.34 7.77
N ASP A 98 -34.11 9.98 6.85
CA ASP A 98 -35.08 9.31 5.97
C ASP A 98 -34.46 8.24 5.06
N SER A 99 -33.14 8.33 4.77
CA SER A 99 -32.42 7.33 3.99
C SER A 99 -32.03 6.08 4.80
N LYS A 100 -32.15 6.13 6.14
CA LYS A 100 -31.87 5.00 7.04
C LYS A 100 -33.01 4.71 8.03
N PRO A 101 -34.20 4.30 7.56
CA PRO A 101 -35.37 4.14 8.44
C PRO A 101 -35.38 2.85 9.27
N TYR A 102 -34.34 2.02 9.21
CA TYR A 102 -34.31 0.72 9.88
C TYR A 102 -33.21 0.56 10.93
N LEU A 103 -33.41 -0.37 11.86
CA LEU A 103 -32.37 -1.07 12.59
C LEU A 103 -32.20 -2.47 12.00
N LEU A 104 -30.96 -2.88 11.75
CA LEU A 104 -30.61 -4.26 11.43
C LEU A 104 -30.20 -4.95 12.72
N VAL A 105 -30.97 -5.93 13.18
CA VAL A 105 -30.67 -6.68 14.41
C VAL A 105 -29.84 -7.92 14.04
N GLN A 106 -28.58 -7.92 14.45
CA GLN A 106 -27.68 -9.07 14.34
C GLN A 106 -27.47 -9.73 15.70
N SER A 107 -27.40 -11.05 15.72
CA SER A 107 -27.17 -11.85 16.91
C SER A 107 -25.83 -12.55 16.82
N LEU A 108 -25.02 -12.43 17.87
CA LEU A 108 -23.70 -13.02 17.89
C LEU A 108 -23.73 -14.54 18.15
N GLY A 109 -24.75 -15.07 18.84
CA GLY A 109 -24.92 -16.52 19.05
C GLY A 109 -24.23 -17.04 20.32
N ASP A 110 -23.46 -18.14 20.23
CA ASP A 110 -22.98 -18.92 21.38
C ASP A 110 -21.44 -18.93 21.57
N THR A 111 -20.67 -18.16 20.78
CA THR A 111 -19.19 -18.22 20.77
C THR A 111 -18.52 -16.99 21.42
N GLU A 112 -17.22 -17.07 21.73
CA GLU A 112 -16.46 -15.84 22.02
C GLU A 112 -16.30 -15.02 20.73
N HIS A 113 -16.73 -13.76 20.77
CA HIS A 113 -16.76 -12.86 19.62
C HIS A 113 -15.45 -12.08 19.52
N VAL A 114 -14.54 -12.58 18.69
CA VAL A 114 -13.16 -12.06 18.56
C VAL A 114 -12.93 -11.45 17.18
N LEU A 115 -13.60 -11.97 16.15
CA LEU A 115 -13.44 -11.51 14.76
C LEU A 115 -14.39 -10.36 14.44
N PHE A 116 -15.57 -10.32 15.04
CA PHE A 116 -16.54 -9.25 14.82
C PHE A 116 -16.19 -8.00 15.68
N PRO A 117 -15.82 -6.86 15.06
CA PRO A 117 -15.19 -5.74 15.75
C PRO A 117 -16.21 -4.82 16.45
N ILE A 118 -16.53 -5.11 17.70
CA ILE A 118 -17.43 -4.29 18.53
C ILE A 118 -16.62 -3.47 19.54
N ASN A 119 -16.70 -2.14 19.43
CA ASN A 119 -16.14 -1.22 20.41
C ASN A 119 -17.26 -0.61 21.25
N LEU A 120 -17.24 -0.85 22.57
CA LEU A 120 -18.23 -0.27 23.49
C LEU A 120 -17.87 1.17 23.86
N VAL A 121 -18.82 2.08 23.69
CA VAL A 121 -18.77 3.46 24.21
C VAL A 121 -19.20 3.48 25.68
N SER A 122 -20.25 2.72 26.03
CA SER A 122 -20.73 2.58 27.40
C SER A 122 -21.53 1.30 27.61
N GLY A 123 -21.66 0.87 28.86
CA GLY A 123 -22.41 -0.35 29.22
C GLY A 123 -21.57 -1.62 29.05
N ARG A 124 -22.23 -2.73 28.69
CA ARG A 124 -21.63 -4.06 28.52
C ARG A 124 -22.18 -4.77 27.29
N MET A 125 -21.51 -5.84 26.86
CA MET A 125 -22.00 -6.75 25.82
C MET A 125 -23.34 -7.41 26.22
N PRO A 126 -24.21 -7.76 25.23
CA PRO A 126 -25.44 -8.49 25.47
C PRO A 126 -25.09 -9.94 25.80
N GLU A 127 -25.62 -10.44 26.90
CA GLU A 127 -25.40 -11.82 27.36
C GLU A 127 -26.61 -12.70 27.01
N LYS A 128 -27.79 -12.11 26.89
CA LYS A 128 -29.08 -12.79 26.68
C LYS A 128 -29.80 -12.30 25.43
N GLN A 129 -30.78 -13.09 24.99
CA GLN A 129 -31.65 -12.78 23.85
C GLN A 129 -32.53 -11.54 24.03
N ASP A 130 -32.80 -11.12 25.28
CA ASP A 130 -33.59 -9.93 25.60
C ASP A 130 -32.71 -8.70 25.83
N GLU A 131 -31.43 -8.74 25.45
CA GLU A 131 -30.48 -7.64 25.61
C GLU A 131 -29.97 -7.15 24.25
N ILE A 132 -29.73 -5.84 24.11
CA ILE A 132 -29.28 -5.24 22.86
C ILE A 132 -28.25 -4.13 23.07
N LEU A 133 -27.33 -4.02 22.10
CA LEU A 133 -26.44 -2.88 21.90
C LEU A 133 -26.97 -2.00 20.77
N LEU A 134 -27.06 -0.70 21.04
CA LEU A 134 -27.39 0.30 20.03
C LEU A 134 -26.12 1.03 19.58
N PRO A 135 -25.98 1.35 18.29
CA PRO A 135 -24.83 2.11 17.83
C PRO A 135 -25.04 3.61 18.10
N GLU A 136 -23.96 4.31 18.44
CA GLU A 136 -24.00 5.74 18.82
C GLU A 136 -24.59 6.65 17.73
N ASN A 137 -24.36 6.30 16.46
CA ASN A 137 -24.86 7.05 15.31
C ASN A 137 -26.38 6.89 15.12
N PHE A 138 -26.97 5.77 15.54
CA PHE A 138 -28.43 5.66 15.61
C PHE A 138 -28.98 6.58 16.70
N ILE A 139 -28.40 6.54 17.91
CA ILE A 139 -28.85 7.37 19.04
C ILE A 139 -28.79 8.85 18.71
N ALA A 140 -27.78 9.29 17.95
CA ALA A 140 -27.65 10.67 17.49
C ALA A 140 -28.76 11.10 16.51
N ASN A 141 -29.35 10.17 15.76
CA ASN A 141 -30.42 10.44 14.78
C ASN A 141 -31.81 10.03 15.27
N ALA A 142 -31.92 9.27 16.35
CA ALA A 142 -33.20 8.79 16.87
C ALA A 142 -34.03 9.97 17.38
N LYS A 143 -35.34 9.97 17.08
CA LYS A 143 -36.26 10.99 17.61
C LYS A 143 -36.47 10.85 19.11
N GLU A 144 -36.35 9.63 19.62
CA GLU A 144 -36.37 9.30 21.03
C GLU A 144 -34.95 9.21 21.59
N LYS A 145 -34.78 9.62 22.85
CA LYS A 145 -33.48 9.53 23.53
C LYS A 145 -33.38 8.20 24.27
N TYR A 146 -32.49 7.35 23.79
CA TYR A 146 -32.19 6.05 24.41
C TYR A 146 -30.99 6.13 25.35
N GLN A 147 -31.09 5.48 26.51
CA GLN A 147 -30.01 5.31 27.48
C GLN A 147 -29.85 3.83 27.87
N VAL A 148 -28.68 3.50 28.44
CA VAL A 148 -28.43 2.16 28.99
C VAL A 148 -29.39 1.91 30.15
N GLY A 149 -30.11 0.79 30.08
CA GLY A 149 -31.18 0.39 31.01
C GLY A 149 -32.59 0.58 30.46
N ASP A 150 -32.77 1.36 29.38
CA ASP A 150 -34.07 1.52 28.74
C ASP A 150 -34.48 0.26 27.97
N THR A 151 -35.77 0.12 27.71
CA THR A 151 -36.31 -0.97 26.89
C THR A 151 -36.78 -0.47 25.54
N ILE A 152 -36.43 -1.17 24.48
CA ILE A 152 -36.88 -0.91 23.11
C ILE A 152 -37.66 -2.11 22.58
N THR A 153 -38.77 -1.85 21.91
CA THR A 153 -39.59 -2.90 21.28
C THR A 153 -39.47 -2.79 19.78
N LEU A 154 -39.00 -3.86 19.14
CA LEU A 154 -38.70 -3.93 17.72
C LEU A 154 -39.56 -5.01 17.05
N GLU A 155 -40.16 -4.68 15.92
CA GLU A 155 -40.82 -5.64 15.04
C GLU A 155 -39.85 -6.03 13.92
N THR A 156 -39.07 -7.08 14.15
CA THR A 156 -38.03 -7.54 13.23
C THR A 156 -38.62 -8.42 12.14
N GLY A 157 -38.41 -8.07 10.88
CA GLY A 157 -38.82 -8.85 9.72
C GLY A 157 -37.81 -8.78 8.57
N GLN A 158 -38.24 -9.16 7.38
CA GLN A 158 -37.42 -9.12 6.17
C GLN A 158 -37.88 -7.98 5.26
N ARG A 159 -36.93 -7.29 4.63
CA ARG A 159 -37.21 -6.21 3.68
C ARG A 159 -37.62 -6.78 2.33
N PHE A 160 -38.72 -6.28 1.78
CA PHE A 160 -39.20 -6.64 0.45
C PHE A 160 -39.57 -5.40 -0.34
N ILE A 161 -39.25 -5.39 -1.63
CA ILE A 161 -39.92 -4.55 -2.61
C ILE A 161 -40.76 -5.45 -3.51
N GLU A 162 -42.07 -5.19 -3.58
CA GLU A 162 -43.02 -6.05 -4.28
C GLU A 162 -42.93 -7.54 -3.84
N LYS A 163 -42.26 -8.37 -4.64
CA LYS A 163 -42.01 -9.81 -4.39
C LYS A 163 -40.54 -10.16 -4.17
N GLU A 164 -39.62 -9.21 -4.35
CA GLU A 164 -38.19 -9.43 -4.22
C GLU A 164 -37.72 -9.12 -2.79
N GLN A 165 -36.94 -10.03 -2.20
CA GLN A 165 -36.32 -9.81 -0.90
C GLN A 165 -35.07 -8.96 -1.07
N LEU A 166 -34.98 -7.89 -0.29
CA LEU A 166 -33.86 -6.96 -0.35
C LEU A 166 -32.75 -7.38 0.62
N SER A 167 -31.50 -7.20 0.17
CA SER A 167 -30.31 -7.43 0.98
C SER A 167 -29.91 -6.17 1.77
N GLU A 168 -28.95 -6.31 2.68
CA GLU A 168 -28.31 -5.19 3.38
C GLU A 168 -27.55 -4.23 2.48
N ASN A 169 -27.05 -4.73 1.34
CA ASN A 169 -26.29 -3.94 0.37
C ASN A 169 -27.21 -3.20 -0.60
N THR A 170 -28.54 -3.36 -0.46
CA THR A 170 -29.53 -2.65 -1.26
C THR A 170 -29.98 -1.39 -0.51
N PRO A 171 -29.67 -0.17 -1.02
CA PRO A 171 -30.08 1.09 -0.41
C PRO A 171 -31.59 1.18 -0.22
N TYR A 172 -32.03 2.12 0.63
CA TYR A 172 -33.44 2.32 0.94
C TYR A 172 -34.22 2.78 -0.31
N GLN A 173 -35.41 2.22 -0.51
CA GLN A 173 -36.35 2.62 -1.56
C GLN A 173 -37.74 2.90 -0.97
N GLU A 174 -38.43 3.96 -1.41
CA GLU A 174 -39.68 4.42 -0.78
C GLU A 174 -40.81 3.38 -0.74
N LYS A 175 -40.82 2.41 -1.67
CA LYS A 175 -41.88 1.39 -1.81
C LYS A 175 -41.60 0.09 -1.05
N GLU A 176 -40.49 0.00 -0.31
CA GLU A 176 -40.16 -1.22 0.42
C GLU A 176 -41.00 -1.38 1.70
N SER A 177 -41.22 -2.63 2.11
CA SER A 177 -42.00 -2.98 3.30
C SER A 177 -41.36 -4.14 4.05
N LEU A 178 -41.61 -4.21 5.36
CA LEU A 178 -41.24 -5.36 6.17
C LEU A 178 -42.34 -6.42 6.11
N LYS A 179 -41.96 -7.67 5.83
CA LYS A 179 -42.82 -8.85 5.89
C LYS A 179 -42.27 -9.86 6.90
N ASN A 180 -43.11 -10.79 7.35
CA ASN A 180 -42.76 -11.82 8.33
C ASN A 180 -42.20 -11.24 9.64
N THR A 181 -42.84 -10.19 10.16
CA THR A 181 -42.38 -9.51 11.37
C THR A 181 -42.69 -10.31 12.62
N THR A 182 -41.72 -10.32 13.54
CA THR A 182 -41.85 -10.87 14.90
C THR A 182 -41.54 -9.77 15.90
N LYS A 183 -42.33 -9.68 16.95
CA LYS A 183 -42.16 -8.64 17.97
C LYS A 183 -41.21 -9.10 19.06
N HIS A 184 -40.17 -8.33 19.30
CA HIS A 184 -39.17 -8.56 20.34
C HIS A 184 -39.04 -7.31 21.22
N THR A 185 -38.83 -7.51 22.52
CA THR A 185 -38.56 -6.42 23.46
C THR A 185 -37.19 -6.65 24.06
N PHE A 186 -36.31 -5.67 23.90
CA PHE A 186 -34.93 -5.72 24.33
C PHE A 186 -34.65 -4.68 25.40
N THR A 187 -33.81 -5.02 26.37
CA THR A 187 -33.18 -4.10 27.31
C THR A 187 -31.87 -3.61 26.71
N ILE A 188 -31.67 -2.30 26.64
CA ILE A 188 -30.46 -1.69 26.12
C ILE A 188 -29.37 -1.82 27.19
N VAL A 189 -28.37 -2.67 26.94
CA VAL A 189 -27.30 -2.95 27.93
C VAL A 189 -26.01 -2.20 27.65
N GLY A 190 -25.90 -1.57 26.48
CA GLY A 190 -24.75 -0.78 26.11
C GLY A 190 -24.95 0.00 24.82
N ILE A 191 -24.00 0.91 24.59
CA ILE A 191 -23.89 1.71 23.38
C ILE A 191 -22.54 1.39 22.75
N MET A 192 -22.53 1.09 21.47
CA MET A 192 -21.32 0.78 20.71
C MET A 192 -20.99 1.88 19.70
N GLU A 193 -19.73 1.95 19.29
CA GLU A 193 -19.33 2.74 18.13
C GLU A 193 -20.00 2.18 16.87
N ARG A 194 -20.08 2.99 15.82
CA ARG A 194 -20.51 2.50 14.51
C ARG A 194 -19.54 1.43 14.01
N LEU A 195 -20.08 0.35 13.44
CA LEU A 195 -19.29 -0.68 12.77
C LEU A 195 -18.44 -0.10 11.62
N PRO A 196 -17.30 -0.75 11.30
CA PRO A 196 -16.45 -0.37 10.18
C PRO A 196 -17.20 -0.36 8.85
N PHE A 197 -16.74 0.47 7.90
CA PHE A 197 -17.38 0.62 6.59
C PHE A 197 -17.45 -0.71 5.83
N GLU A 198 -16.46 -1.57 6.02
CA GLU A 198 -16.34 -2.88 5.40
C GLU A 198 -17.42 -3.88 5.86
N ILE A 199 -18.06 -3.62 7.01
CA ILE A 199 -19.17 -4.41 7.55
C ILE A 199 -20.51 -3.68 7.35
N GLU A 200 -20.53 -2.36 7.57
CA GLU A 200 -21.71 -1.51 7.41
C GLU A 200 -21.42 -0.30 6.51
N GLU A 201 -21.70 -0.45 5.21
CA GLU A 201 -21.55 0.62 4.24
C GLU A 201 -22.41 1.86 4.58
N PHE A 202 -21.98 3.05 4.14
CA PHE A 202 -22.75 4.27 4.34
C PHE A 202 -24.14 4.22 3.69
N SER A 203 -24.27 3.49 2.57
CA SER A 203 -25.50 3.24 1.82
C SER A 203 -26.47 2.28 2.52
N CYS A 204 -26.04 1.57 3.58
CA CYS A 204 -26.89 0.64 4.31
C CYS A 204 -28.16 1.37 4.81
N PRO A 205 -29.36 0.85 4.55
CA PRO A 205 -30.64 1.52 4.84
C PRO A 205 -31.05 1.48 6.32
N GLY A 206 -30.14 1.03 7.19
CA GLY A 206 -30.35 1.05 8.61
C GLY A 206 -29.07 1.16 9.40
N TYR A 207 -29.22 1.09 10.72
CA TYR A 207 -28.12 1.03 11.68
C TYR A 207 -28.05 -0.38 12.27
N THR A 208 -26.88 -0.98 12.30
CA THR A 208 -26.69 -2.34 12.83
C THR A 208 -26.65 -2.29 14.35
N CYS A 209 -27.48 -3.11 14.98
CA CYS A 209 -27.55 -3.30 16.42
C CYS A 209 -27.31 -4.78 16.76
N ILE A 210 -26.77 -5.02 17.94
CA ILE A 210 -26.23 -6.34 18.29
C ILE A 210 -26.97 -6.92 19.49
N THR A 211 -27.48 -8.13 19.36
CA THR A 211 -28.06 -8.95 20.43
C THR A 211 -27.30 -10.28 20.55
N ASN A 212 -27.74 -11.17 21.44
CA ASN A 212 -27.08 -12.46 21.65
C ASN A 212 -28.05 -13.65 21.65
N GLY A 213 -27.53 -14.86 21.38
CA GLY A 213 -28.25 -16.11 21.58
C GLY A 213 -29.36 -16.48 20.58
N PHE A 214 -29.66 -15.66 19.56
CA PHE A 214 -30.52 -16.09 18.45
C PHE A 214 -29.72 -16.80 17.37
N HIS A 215 -30.27 -17.89 16.85
CA HIS A 215 -29.76 -18.63 15.69
C HIS A 215 -30.83 -18.63 14.59
N THR A 216 -30.54 -18.02 13.46
CA THR A 216 -31.43 -17.93 12.31
C THR A 216 -30.79 -18.56 11.07
N ASP A 217 -31.60 -18.85 10.04
CA ASP A 217 -31.08 -19.42 8.79
C ASP A 217 -30.25 -18.42 7.97
N SER A 218 -30.47 -17.11 8.19
CA SER A 218 -29.69 -16.04 7.57
C SER A 218 -28.50 -15.70 8.46
N GLN A 219 -27.31 -16.14 8.05
CA GLN A 219 -26.09 -15.93 8.83
C GLN A 219 -24.90 -15.56 7.94
N LYS A 220 -23.97 -14.83 8.55
CA LYS A 220 -22.67 -14.50 8.00
C LYS A 220 -21.60 -15.24 8.76
N LEU A 221 -20.53 -15.56 8.06
CA LEU A 221 -19.38 -16.24 8.63
C LEU A 221 -18.14 -15.38 8.46
N PHE A 222 -17.59 -14.93 9.58
CA PHE A 222 -16.33 -14.21 9.64
C PHE A 222 -15.21 -15.23 9.76
N LEU A 223 -14.20 -15.14 8.90
CA LEU A 223 -13.13 -16.15 8.80
C LEU A 223 -11.74 -15.52 8.85
N THR A 224 -10.81 -16.27 9.43
CA THR A 224 -9.37 -16.11 9.22
C THR A 224 -8.79 -17.40 8.65
N ILE A 225 -7.77 -17.30 7.81
CA ILE A 225 -7.07 -18.47 7.25
C ILE A 225 -5.62 -18.53 7.73
N GLN A 226 -5.07 -19.73 7.85
CA GLN A 226 -3.70 -19.98 8.32
C GLN A 226 -2.64 -19.33 7.43
N SER A 227 -2.93 -19.16 6.14
CA SER A 227 -2.01 -18.58 5.15
C SER A 227 -2.68 -17.43 4.41
N PRO A 228 -2.81 -16.24 5.03
CA PRO A 228 -3.57 -15.13 4.45
C PRO A 228 -3.02 -14.67 3.10
N SER A 229 -1.72 -14.83 2.85
CA SER A 229 -1.10 -14.54 1.54
C SER A 229 -1.67 -15.36 0.39
N LYS A 230 -2.35 -16.48 0.67
CA LYS A 230 -3.02 -17.35 -0.30
C LYS A 230 -4.53 -17.14 -0.36
N MET A 231 -5.04 -16.01 0.15
CA MET A 231 -6.49 -15.76 0.21
C MET A 231 -7.18 -15.94 -1.15
N GLN A 232 -6.60 -15.46 -2.25
CA GLN A 232 -7.22 -15.64 -3.57
C GLN A 232 -7.39 -17.12 -3.95
N GLU A 233 -6.42 -17.97 -3.62
CA GLU A 233 -6.53 -19.42 -3.87
C GLU A 233 -7.62 -20.05 -3.00
N PHE A 234 -7.72 -19.64 -1.74
CA PHE A 234 -8.78 -20.09 -0.83
C PHE A 234 -10.16 -19.71 -1.38
N LEU A 235 -10.36 -18.44 -1.77
CA LEU A 235 -11.63 -17.94 -2.29
C LEU A 235 -12.07 -18.63 -3.60
N MET A 236 -11.12 -19.05 -4.44
CA MET A 236 -11.41 -19.79 -5.68
C MET A 236 -11.77 -21.27 -5.46
N ARG A 237 -11.42 -21.85 -4.31
CA ARG A 237 -11.56 -23.29 -4.04
C ARG A 237 -12.63 -23.63 -3.00
N GLN A 238 -12.93 -22.71 -2.11
CA GLN A 238 -13.93 -22.88 -1.04
C GLN A 238 -15.33 -23.08 -1.64
N THR A 239 -16.19 -23.82 -0.95
CA THR A 239 -17.60 -24.05 -1.32
C THR A 239 -18.58 -23.54 -0.26
N ILE A 240 -18.12 -22.65 0.63
CA ILE A 240 -18.85 -22.13 1.79
C ILE A 240 -19.96 -21.18 1.34
N SER A 241 -19.63 -20.22 0.47
CA SER A 241 -20.59 -19.30 -0.13
C SER A 241 -20.05 -18.69 -1.43
N ASP A 242 -20.97 -18.45 -2.37
CA ASP A 242 -20.69 -17.68 -3.59
C ASP A 242 -20.62 -16.16 -3.31
N SER A 243 -21.22 -15.71 -2.21
CA SER A 243 -21.26 -14.31 -1.80
C SER A 243 -20.27 -14.06 -0.67
N TYR A 244 -19.20 -13.32 -0.94
CA TYR A 244 -18.16 -13.05 0.05
C TYR A 244 -17.56 -11.65 -0.08
N VAL A 245 -17.08 -11.11 1.03
CA VAL A 245 -16.42 -9.80 1.12
C VAL A 245 -15.04 -9.99 1.76
N PRO A 246 -13.94 -9.86 1.01
CA PRO A 246 -12.60 -9.95 1.58
C PRO A 246 -12.22 -8.63 2.27
N HIS A 247 -11.56 -8.73 3.42
CA HIS A 247 -10.98 -7.59 4.14
C HIS A 247 -9.74 -7.08 3.39
N SER A 248 -9.95 -6.38 2.29
CA SER A 248 -8.88 -5.95 1.37
C SER A 248 -7.81 -5.09 2.07
N ASP A 249 -8.23 -4.32 3.07
CA ASP A 249 -7.40 -3.37 3.81
C ASP A 249 -6.48 -4.02 4.83
N LEU A 250 -6.90 -5.12 5.43
CA LEU A 250 -6.04 -5.97 6.25
C LEU A 250 -5.19 -6.92 5.39
N LEU A 251 -5.80 -7.56 4.39
CA LEU A 251 -5.16 -8.60 3.57
C LEU A 251 -4.01 -8.09 2.70
N ARG A 252 -3.97 -6.79 2.37
CA ARG A 252 -2.80 -6.14 1.76
C ARG A 252 -1.54 -6.23 2.65
N PHE A 253 -1.67 -6.22 3.97
CA PHE A 253 -0.54 -6.35 4.89
C PHE A 253 0.01 -7.78 4.94
N TYR A 254 -0.80 -8.77 4.59
CA TYR A 254 -0.38 -10.16 4.42
C TYR A 254 0.13 -10.47 3.00
N GLY A 255 -0.01 -9.52 2.07
CA GLY A 255 0.41 -9.69 0.68
C GLY A 255 -0.54 -10.56 -0.15
N ALA A 256 -1.79 -10.75 0.29
CA ALA A 256 -2.79 -11.53 -0.42
C ALA A 256 -3.34 -10.79 -1.66
N PHE A 257 -3.38 -9.46 -1.59
CA PHE A 257 -3.69 -8.58 -2.71
C PHE A 257 -2.46 -7.79 -3.12
N LYS A 258 -2.42 -7.34 -4.38
CA LYS A 258 -1.30 -6.55 -4.91
C LYS A 258 -1.00 -5.40 -3.96
N ALA A 259 0.30 -5.19 -3.69
CA ALA A 259 0.76 -4.17 -2.76
C ALA A 259 0.14 -2.81 -3.13
N SER A 260 -0.61 -2.23 -2.18
CA SER A 260 -1.08 -0.85 -2.26
C SER A 260 0.12 0.11 -2.41
N GLY A 261 -0.17 1.36 -2.77
CA GLY A 261 0.84 2.42 -2.81
C GLY A 261 1.64 2.51 -1.51
N GLU A 262 1.02 2.26 -0.35
CA GLU A 262 1.61 2.42 0.98
C GLU A 262 2.79 1.48 1.24
N ARG A 263 2.60 0.15 1.03
CA ARG A 263 3.69 -0.83 1.21
C ARG A 263 4.83 -0.57 0.23
N SER A 264 4.50 -0.24 -1.01
CA SER A 264 5.46 0.07 -2.06
C SER A 264 6.27 1.32 -1.73
N VAL A 265 5.62 2.36 -1.19
CA VAL A 265 6.26 3.60 -0.72
C VAL A 265 7.16 3.31 0.47
N LEU A 266 6.70 2.56 1.48
CA LEU A 266 7.49 2.24 2.67
C LEU A 266 8.73 1.43 2.33
N ILE A 267 8.60 0.39 1.49
CA ILE A 267 9.74 -0.40 0.99
C ILE A 267 10.66 0.47 0.13
N GLY A 268 10.11 1.30 -0.75
CA GLY A 268 10.89 2.20 -1.61
C GLY A 268 11.74 3.19 -0.81
N LEU A 269 11.14 3.87 0.16
CA LEU A 269 11.82 4.79 1.06
C LEU A 269 12.91 4.09 1.88
N THR A 270 12.56 2.94 2.48
CA THR A 270 13.53 2.13 3.26
C THR A 270 14.70 1.70 2.39
N THR A 271 14.45 1.29 1.15
CA THR A 271 15.49 0.87 0.20
C THR A 271 16.42 2.02 -0.14
N ILE A 272 15.88 3.21 -0.44
CA ILE A 272 16.69 4.40 -0.72
C ILE A 272 17.57 4.76 0.48
N LEU A 273 17.01 4.77 1.69
CA LEU A 273 17.75 5.05 2.92
C LEU A 273 18.86 4.02 3.17
N VAL A 274 18.57 2.73 3.01
CA VAL A 274 19.55 1.66 3.15
C VAL A 274 20.69 1.82 2.15
N LEU A 275 20.41 2.17 0.88
CA LEU A 275 21.45 2.42 -0.14
C LEU A 275 22.34 3.61 0.23
N LEU A 276 21.74 4.70 0.70
CA LEU A 276 22.44 5.89 1.17
C LEU A 276 23.34 5.59 2.36
N ILE A 277 22.83 4.86 3.35
CA ILE A 277 23.59 4.42 4.53
C ILE A 277 24.70 3.46 4.11
N ALA A 278 24.45 2.51 3.20
CA ALA A 278 25.45 1.57 2.72
C ALA A 278 26.61 2.28 2.03
N TYR A 279 26.32 3.25 1.16
CA TYR A 279 27.36 4.02 0.51
C TYR A 279 28.20 4.82 1.53
N GLY A 280 27.54 5.48 2.51
CA GLY A 280 28.23 6.21 3.58
C GLY A 280 29.09 5.31 4.46
N SER A 281 28.56 4.15 4.84
CA SER A 281 29.24 3.13 5.64
C SER A 281 30.47 2.60 4.91
N ILE A 282 30.35 2.30 3.61
CA ILE A 282 31.48 1.86 2.78
C ILE A 282 32.57 2.93 2.77
N SER A 283 32.22 4.21 2.58
CA SER A 283 33.22 5.30 2.58
C SER A 283 33.94 5.44 3.92
N LEU A 284 33.19 5.45 5.03
CA LEU A 284 33.72 5.58 6.38
C LEU A 284 34.69 4.43 6.73
N ILE A 285 34.24 3.20 6.52
CA ILE A 285 35.01 1.99 6.82
C ILE A 285 36.21 1.89 5.87
N TYR A 286 36.03 2.21 4.58
CA TYR A 286 37.12 2.23 3.60
C TYR A 286 38.23 3.16 4.03
N ASN A 287 37.90 4.39 4.45
CA ASN A 287 38.89 5.36 4.88
C ASN A 287 39.70 4.84 6.09
N SER A 288 39.03 4.21 7.06
CA SER A 288 39.70 3.62 8.22
C SER A 288 40.64 2.47 7.82
N PHE A 289 40.17 1.50 7.04
CA PHE A 289 41.01 0.40 6.57
C PHE A 289 42.13 0.87 5.66
N SER A 290 41.89 1.84 4.78
CA SER A 290 42.90 2.39 3.88
C SER A 290 44.05 3.04 4.66
N ILE A 291 43.75 3.73 5.77
CA ILE A 291 44.78 4.30 6.65
C ILE A 291 45.54 3.17 7.37
N SER A 292 44.83 2.23 7.98
CA SER A 292 45.42 1.07 8.68
C SER A 292 46.32 0.21 7.78
N ILE A 293 45.93 0.03 6.52
CA ILE A 293 46.68 -0.77 5.54
C ILE A 293 47.88 0.00 5.00
N SER A 294 47.74 1.28 4.68
CA SER A 294 48.83 2.10 4.12
C SER A 294 50.07 2.13 5.03
N GLU A 295 49.87 2.13 6.34
CA GLU A 295 50.99 2.10 7.28
C GLU A 295 51.63 0.72 7.41
N ARG A 296 50.86 -0.34 7.16
CA ARG A 296 51.34 -1.72 7.14
C ARG A 296 51.95 -2.14 5.80
N ILE A 297 51.93 -1.28 4.78
CA ILE A 297 52.48 -1.59 3.46
C ILE A 297 53.91 -2.13 3.56
N ARG A 298 54.78 -1.49 4.37
CA ARG A 298 56.16 -1.95 4.56
C ARG A 298 56.24 -3.35 5.20
N GLN A 299 55.38 -3.63 6.18
CA GLN A 299 55.31 -4.95 6.83
C GLN A 299 54.81 -6.03 5.85
N PHE A 300 53.82 -5.71 5.03
CA PHE A 300 53.35 -6.59 3.95
C PHE A 300 54.45 -6.83 2.90
N GLY A 301 55.26 -5.82 2.58
CA GLY A 301 56.43 -5.95 1.72
C GLY A 301 57.45 -6.93 2.27
N ILE A 302 57.83 -6.79 3.55
CA ILE A 302 58.77 -7.69 4.24
C ILE A 302 58.24 -9.13 4.25
N MET A 303 56.96 -9.34 4.60
CA MET A 303 56.38 -10.69 4.60
C MET A 303 56.39 -11.34 3.21
N ARG A 304 56.16 -10.56 2.14
CA ARG A 304 56.25 -11.07 0.77
C ARG A 304 57.68 -11.42 0.37
N SER A 305 58.67 -10.65 0.81
CA SER A 305 60.08 -10.97 0.60
C SER A 305 60.50 -12.29 1.27
N ILE A 306 59.84 -12.67 2.37
CA ILE A 306 60.08 -13.95 3.08
C ILE A 306 59.22 -15.09 2.48
N GLY A 307 58.40 -14.82 1.45
CA GLY A 307 57.63 -15.85 0.72
C GLY A 307 56.12 -15.88 0.99
N ALA A 308 55.57 -14.91 1.72
CA ALA A 308 54.12 -14.84 1.92
C ALA A 308 53.39 -14.54 0.59
N SER A 309 52.38 -15.34 0.26
CA SER A 309 51.55 -15.13 -0.93
C SER A 309 50.60 -13.94 -0.79
N ASN A 310 50.26 -13.34 -1.93
CA ASN A 310 49.24 -12.29 -2.05
C ASN A 310 47.88 -12.72 -1.43
N ARG A 311 47.53 -14.01 -1.59
CA ARG A 311 46.29 -14.58 -1.04
C ARG A 311 46.32 -14.64 0.51
N GLN A 312 47.46 -14.96 1.10
CA GLN A 312 47.62 -15.01 2.57
C GLN A 312 47.46 -13.62 3.19
N ILE A 313 48.07 -12.59 2.60
CA ILE A 313 47.93 -11.21 3.08
C ILE A 313 46.49 -10.71 2.93
N ARG A 314 45.83 -10.99 1.80
CA ARG A 314 44.42 -10.63 1.61
C ARG A 314 43.51 -11.28 2.64
N ARG A 315 43.66 -12.59 2.86
CA ARG A 315 42.89 -13.34 3.86
C ARG A 315 43.15 -12.82 5.27
N MET A 316 44.38 -12.42 5.57
CA MET A 316 44.74 -11.83 6.86
C MET A 316 43.97 -10.54 7.13
N VAL A 317 43.89 -9.63 6.14
CA VAL A 317 43.14 -8.36 6.25
C VAL A 317 41.63 -8.59 6.31
N LEU A 318 41.09 -9.51 5.51
CA LEU A 318 39.66 -9.86 5.57
C LEU A 318 39.29 -10.52 6.90
N PHE A 319 40.18 -11.33 7.47
CA PHE A 319 39.98 -11.91 8.80
C PHE A 319 40.01 -10.84 9.90
N GLU A 320 40.85 -9.82 9.78
CA GLU A 320 40.82 -8.64 10.66
C GLU A 320 39.46 -7.93 10.59
N ALA A 321 38.98 -7.65 9.37
CA ALA A 321 37.69 -7.03 9.17
C ALA A 321 36.54 -7.87 9.73
N PHE A 322 36.60 -9.20 9.57
CA PHE A 322 35.60 -10.12 10.10
C PHE A 322 35.55 -10.11 11.64
N LEU A 323 36.71 -10.12 12.32
CA LEU A 323 36.76 -10.04 13.79
C LEU A 323 36.17 -8.72 14.31
N LEU A 324 36.49 -7.61 13.65
CA LEU A 324 35.92 -6.31 14.00
C LEU A 324 34.43 -6.23 13.69
N ALA A 325 33.99 -6.88 12.59
CA ALA A 325 32.59 -6.96 12.21
C ALA A 325 31.77 -7.70 13.27
N ILE A 326 32.24 -8.84 13.80
CA ILE A 326 31.50 -9.57 14.85
C ILE A 326 31.21 -8.66 16.05
N ILE A 327 32.25 -8.01 16.59
CA ILE A 327 32.11 -7.16 17.78
C ILE A 327 31.27 -5.92 17.45
N GLY A 328 31.54 -5.29 16.31
CA GLY A 328 30.86 -4.07 15.89
C GLY A 328 29.39 -4.29 15.56
N ILE A 329 29.04 -5.43 14.97
CA ILE A 329 27.68 -5.80 14.65
C ILE A 329 26.88 -6.05 15.94
N VAL A 330 27.41 -6.83 16.88
CA VAL A 330 26.72 -7.12 18.15
C VAL A 330 26.42 -5.81 18.90
N LEU A 331 27.43 -4.95 19.07
CA LEU A 331 27.25 -3.66 19.74
C LEU A 331 26.34 -2.72 18.94
N GLY A 332 26.46 -2.72 17.61
CA GLY A 332 25.66 -1.88 16.74
C GLY A 332 24.19 -2.26 16.69
N VAL A 333 23.84 -3.55 16.75
CA VAL A 333 22.44 -4.00 16.88
C VAL A 333 21.85 -3.46 18.19
N ILE A 334 22.56 -3.62 19.31
CA ILE A 334 22.08 -3.15 20.62
C ILE A 334 21.85 -1.64 20.59
N ILE A 335 22.85 -0.87 20.13
CA ILE A 335 22.76 0.59 20.04
C ILE A 335 21.67 1.02 19.06
N GLY A 336 21.52 0.31 17.94
CA GLY A 336 20.50 0.56 16.93
C GLY A 336 19.09 0.37 17.49
N CYS A 337 18.82 -0.78 18.13
CA CYS A 337 17.54 -1.08 18.76
C CYS A 337 17.19 -0.09 19.89
N VAL A 338 18.16 0.24 20.75
CA VAL A 338 17.95 1.23 21.82
C VAL A 338 17.67 2.61 21.22
N GLY A 339 18.45 3.02 20.21
CA GLY A 339 18.30 4.31 19.55
C GLY A 339 16.92 4.48 18.91
N ILE A 340 16.49 3.50 18.10
CA ILE A 340 15.17 3.55 17.47
C ILE A 340 14.04 3.40 18.51
N GLY A 341 14.25 2.63 19.58
CA GLY A 341 13.28 2.50 20.65
C GLY A 341 13.00 3.84 21.34
N ILE A 342 14.05 4.61 21.65
CA ILE A 342 13.92 5.94 22.25
C ILE A 342 13.24 6.91 21.29
N THR A 343 13.62 6.91 20.01
CA THR A 343 13.01 7.84 19.03
C THR A 343 11.52 7.54 18.82
N LEU A 344 11.14 6.27 18.71
CA LEU A 344 9.73 5.89 18.58
C LEU A 344 8.93 6.24 19.84
N ALA A 345 9.50 6.03 21.03
CA ALA A 345 8.85 6.40 22.29
C ALA A 345 8.60 7.92 22.42
N TRP A 346 9.49 8.77 21.90
CA TRP A 346 9.27 10.22 21.88
C TRP A 346 8.22 10.65 20.86
N VAL A 347 8.15 9.95 19.73
CA VAL A 347 7.25 10.30 18.63
C VAL A 347 5.84 9.71 18.82
N GLN A 348 5.68 8.68 19.67
CA GLN A 348 4.42 7.95 19.85
C GLN A 348 3.21 8.85 20.14
N ASN A 349 3.38 9.91 20.95
CA ASN A 349 2.28 10.78 21.33
C ASN A 349 1.70 11.53 20.12
N ASN A 350 2.56 11.96 19.19
CA ASN A 350 2.10 12.60 17.95
C ASN A 350 1.37 11.60 17.04
N PHE A 351 1.74 10.32 17.05
CA PHE A 351 1.04 9.28 16.30
C PHE A 351 -0.32 8.96 16.90
N ILE A 352 -0.43 8.94 18.24
CA ILE A 352 -1.71 8.74 18.93
C ILE A 352 -2.71 9.83 18.54
N VAL A 353 -2.28 11.09 18.59
CA VAL A 353 -3.13 12.28 18.38
C VAL A 353 -3.44 12.59 16.90
N ASN A 354 -2.60 12.17 15.95
CA ASN A 354 -2.82 12.52 14.54
C ASN A 354 -3.26 11.33 13.68
N ILE A 355 -2.97 10.09 14.09
CA ILE A 355 -3.13 8.90 13.24
C ILE A 355 -3.98 7.82 13.91
N ALA A 356 -3.89 7.67 15.23
CA ALA A 356 -4.59 6.61 15.97
C ALA A 356 -5.85 7.09 16.70
N ASN A 357 -6.43 8.23 16.30
CA ASN A 357 -7.46 9.03 16.98
C ASN A 357 -8.71 8.28 17.52
N LYS A 358 -8.85 6.98 17.29
CA LYS A 358 -9.91 6.13 17.84
C LYS A 358 -9.42 4.98 18.74
N VAL A 359 -8.17 4.53 18.60
CA VAL A 359 -7.70 3.29 19.27
C VAL A 359 -6.66 3.55 20.37
N GLY A 360 -6.19 4.80 20.54
CA GLY A 360 -5.19 5.12 21.57
C GLY A 360 -3.85 4.38 21.40
N MET A 361 -3.60 3.80 20.23
CA MET A 361 -2.40 3.01 19.99
C MET A 361 -1.20 3.88 19.63
N GLY A 362 -0.11 3.71 20.38
CA GLY A 362 1.17 4.34 20.12
C GLY A 362 2.05 3.51 19.18
N LEU A 363 2.86 4.19 18.39
CA LEU A 363 3.93 3.56 17.61
C LEU A 363 5.00 3.02 18.55
N ARG A 364 5.15 1.69 18.61
CA ARG A 364 6.12 0.99 19.46
C ARG A 364 7.15 0.25 18.62
N LEU A 365 8.35 0.07 19.18
CA LEU A 365 9.38 -0.76 18.57
C LEU A 365 8.95 -2.23 18.62
N VAL A 366 8.84 -2.85 17.45
CA VAL A 366 8.63 -4.30 17.29
C VAL A 366 9.94 -4.89 16.80
N ILE A 367 10.60 -5.67 17.67
CA ILE A 367 11.87 -6.31 17.33
C ILE A 367 11.58 -7.63 16.63
N SER A 368 12.03 -7.77 15.40
CA SER A 368 11.90 -9.03 14.64
C SER A 368 13.26 -9.63 14.27
N PRO A 369 13.45 -10.96 14.39
CA PRO A 369 14.73 -11.59 14.02
C PRO A 369 15.08 -11.45 12.53
N LEU A 370 14.06 -11.44 11.65
CA LEU A 370 14.27 -11.43 10.21
C LEU A 370 14.84 -10.09 9.70
N PRO A 371 14.26 -8.90 10.04
CA PRO A 371 14.84 -7.63 9.63
C PRO A 371 16.21 -7.36 10.30
N ILE A 372 16.45 -7.77 11.55
CA ILE A 372 17.81 -7.78 12.15
C ILE A 372 18.77 -8.59 11.30
N LEU A 373 18.41 -9.81 10.89
CA LEU A 373 19.29 -10.66 10.08
C LEU A 373 19.63 -9.99 8.74
N ILE A 374 18.65 -9.35 8.09
CA ILE A 374 18.87 -8.58 6.86
C ILE A 374 19.84 -7.42 7.11
N ALA A 375 19.65 -6.65 8.20
CA ALA A 375 20.55 -5.57 8.58
C ALA A 375 21.98 -6.06 8.83
N VAL A 376 22.13 -7.20 9.52
CA VAL A 376 23.42 -7.85 9.79
C VAL A 376 24.11 -8.26 8.48
N MET A 377 23.37 -8.88 7.56
CA MET A 377 23.90 -9.29 6.26
C MET A 377 24.37 -8.10 5.43
N ILE A 378 23.59 -7.02 5.39
CA ILE A 378 23.97 -5.78 4.68
C ILE A 378 25.21 -5.15 5.32
N CYS A 379 25.28 -5.08 6.65
CA CYS A 379 26.45 -4.54 7.37
C CYS A 379 27.71 -5.39 7.12
N LEU A 380 27.57 -6.72 7.13
CA LEU A 380 28.68 -7.62 6.86
C LEU A 380 29.20 -7.45 5.43
N VAL A 381 28.30 -7.40 4.44
CA VAL A 381 28.66 -7.19 3.03
C VAL A 381 29.35 -5.84 2.85
N THR A 382 28.78 -4.75 3.39
CA THR A 382 29.37 -3.41 3.28
C THR A 382 30.75 -3.34 3.95
N THR A 383 30.93 -3.97 5.11
CA THR A 383 32.22 -4.03 5.81
C THR A 383 33.26 -4.81 5.01
N ILE A 384 32.89 -5.96 4.45
CA ILE A 384 33.80 -6.79 3.62
C ILE A 384 34.19 -6.02 2.36
N VAL A 385 33.23 -5.41 1.65
CA VAL A 385 33.51 -4.61 0.44
C VAL A 385 34.45 -3.46 0.76
N ALA A 386 34.20 -2.73 1.86
CA ALA A 386 35.01 -1.60 2.28
C ALA A 386 36.44 -2.01 2.67
N ALA A 387 36.63 -3.16 3.30
CA ALA A 387 37.96 -3.70 3.63
C ALA A 387 38.68 -4.33 2.44
N TYR A 388 37.94 -4.92 1.49
CA TYR A 388 38.50 -5.60 0.33
C TYR A 388 39.20 -4.65 -0.64
N ILE A 389 38.60 -3.49 -0.93
CA ILE A 389 39.14 -2.51 -1.88
C ILE A 389 40.57 -2.04 -1.52
N PRO A 390 40.86 -1.56 -0.28
CA PRO A 390 42.20 -1.13 0.07
C PRO A 390 43.18 -2.31 0.21
N ALA A 391 42.71 -3.48 0.64
CA ALA A 391 43.54 -4.69 0.70
C ALA A 391 44.02 -5.11 -0.69
N TYR A 392 43.12 -5.12 -1.68
CA TYR A 392 43.45 -5.43 -3.07
C TYR A 392 44.49 -4.47 -3.64
N LYS A 393 44.33 -3.16 -3.39
CA LYS A 393 45.26 -2.12 -3.83
C LYS A 393 46.65 -2.28 -3.21
N ALA A 394 46.74 -2.62 -1.93
CA ALA A 394 48.01 -2.78 -1.23
C ALA A 394 48.83 -3.97 -1.75
N ILE A 395 48.16 -5.05 -2.13
CA ILE A 395 48.79 -6.28 -2.64
C ILE A 395 49.40 -6.08 -4.04
N HIS A 396 48.87 -5.15 -4.83
CA HIS A 396 49.37 -4.87 -6.17
C HIS A 396 50.65 -4.02 -6.20
N LYS A 397 51.02 -3.36 -5.08
CA LYS A 397 52.35 -2.74 -4.97
C LYS A 397 53.43 -3.82 -4.92
N SER A 398 54.58 -3.61 -5.56
CA SER A 398 55.67 -4.60 -5.53
C SER A 398 56.31 -4.65 -4.13
N ALA A 399 56.97 -5.77 -3.78
CA ALA A 399 57.61 -5.91 -2.46
C ALA A 399 58.71 -4.84 -2.24
N ILE A 400 59.49 -4.55 -3.28
CA ILE A 400 60.54 -3.52 -3.25
C ILE A 400 59.94 -2.11 -3.08
N GLU A 401 58.86 -1.79 -3.80
CA GLU A 401 58.16 -0.50 -3.70
C GLU A 401 57.50 -0.32 -2.33
N ALA A 402 56.91 -1.38 -1.79
CA ALA A 402 56.33 -1.40 -0.46
C ALA A 402 57.38 -1.15 0.65
N ILE A 403 58.60 -1.67 0.49
CA ILE A 403 59.71 -1.47 1.44
C ILE A 403 60.32 -0.08 1.31
N ARG A 404 60.48 0.42 0.08
CA ARG A 404 61.13 1.72 -0.21
C ARG A 404 60.30 2.89 0.32
N GLN A 405 58.98 2.75 0.48
CA GLN A 405 58.03 3.80 0.92
C GLN A 405 58.10 5.12 0.14
N SER A 406 58.90 5.20 -0.92
CA SER A 406 58.98 6.34 -1.80
C SER A 406 57.78 6.29 -2.75
N ASP A 407 56.65 6.86 -2.33
CA ASP A 407 55.59 7.28 -3.24
C ASP A 407 56.10 8.49 -4.06
N GLU A 408 57.21 8.33 -4.80
CA GLU A 408 57.66 9.31 -5.78
C GLU A 408 56.67 9.27 -6.94
N ILE A 409 55.68 10.15 -6.88
CA ILE A 409 54.72 10.31 -7.97
C ILE A 409 55.46 11.03 -9.10
N ILE A 410 56.01 10.27 -10.04
CA ILE A 410 56.61 10.79 -11.27
C ILE A 410 55.47 11.34 -12.14
N ILE A 411 55.27 12.67 -12.13
CA ILE A 411 54.21 13.34 -12.89
C ILE A 411 54.84 14.23 -13.95
N LYS A 412 54.36 14.12 -15.18
CA LYS A 412 54.78 15.01 -16.28
C LYS A 412 54.31 16.45 -16.00
N PRO A 413 55.14 17.49 -16.24
CA PRO A 413 54.79 18.89 -15.96
C PRO A 413 53.45 19.35 -16.56
N ASN A 414 53.07 18.78 -17.72
CA ASN A 414 51.81 19.09 -18.40
C ASN A 414 50.56 18.60 -17.65
N GLU A 415 50.66 17.56 -16.82
CA GLU A 415 49.50 16.98 -16.12
C GLU A 415 49.07 17.79 -14.88
N VAL A 416 49.92 18.71 -14.42
CA VAL A 416 49.69 19.60 -13.27
C VAL A 416 49.49 21.08 -13.69
N LYS A 417 49.37 21.37 -14.99
CA LYS A 417 49.06 22.73 -15.47
C LYS A 417 47.74 23.25 -14.88
N THR A 418 47.73 24.49 -14.44
CA THR A 418 46.54 25.18 -13.89
C THR A 418 46.02 26.21 -14.89
N SER A 419 44.70 26.41 -14.95
CA SER A 419 44.13 27.45 -15.81
C SER A 419 44.49 28.85 -15.29
N LYS A 420 44.67 29.81 -16.19
CA LYS A 420 44.87 31.24 -15.84
C LYS A 420 43.71 31.81 -15.02
N ILE A 421 42.50 31.26 -15.21
CA ILE A 421 41.30 31.64 -14.45
C ILE A 421 41.46 31.31 -12.96
N THR A 422 41.97 30.11 -12.64
CA THR A 422 42.25 29.69 -11.26
C THR A 422 43.24 30.62 -10.56
N GLN A 423 44.25 31.08 -11.30
CA GLN A 423 45.26 32.01 -10.77
C GLN A 423 44.65 33.40 -10.52
N LYS A 424 43.72 33.86 -11.37
CA LYS A 424 43.04 35.15 -11.21
C LYS A 424 42.04 35.14 -10.05
N LEU A 425 41.31 34.04 -9.85
CA LEU A 425 40.29 33.91 -8.80
C LEU A 425 40.86 33.60 -7.41
N PHE A 426 41.89 32.75 -7.33
CA PHE A 426 42.36 32.19 -6.06
C PHE A 426 43.85 32.44 -5.76
N GLY A 427 44.54 33.20 -6.63
CA GLY A 427 45.93 33.58 -6.45
C GLY A 427 46.91 32.40 -6.39
N PHE A 428 48.07 32.63 -5.78
CA PHE A 428 49.14 31.65 -5.65
C PHE A 428 48.72 30.40 -4.84
N PHE A 429 48.02 30.60 -3.73
CA PHE A 429 47.54 29.51 -2.89
C PHE A 429 46.56 28.60 -3.64
N GLY A 430 45.66 29.18 -4.45
CA GLY A 430 44.76 28.42 -5.31
C GLY A 430 45.49 27.59 -6.37
N VAL A 431 46.53 28.14 -6.99
CA VAL A 431 47.37 27.40 -7.94
C VAL A 431 48.07 26.22 -7.26
N MET A 432 48.63 26.42 -6.06
CA MET A 432 49.26 25.35 -5.29
C MET A 432 48.25 24.27 -4.87
N ALA A 433 47.07 24.66 -4.39
CA ALA A 433 46.01 23.72 -4.04
C ALA A 433 45.55 22.90 -5.25
N THR A 434 45.35 23.55 -6.41
CA THR A 434 44.92 22.88 -7.65
C THR A 434 45.97 21.91 -8.16
N LYS A 435 47.27 22.28 -8.09
CA LYS A 435 48.38 21.38 -8.40
C LYS A 435 48.41 20.18 -7.45
N ASN A 436 48.14 20.39 -6.14
CA ASN A 436 48.08 19.32 -5.16
C ASN A 436 46.95 18.32 -5.46
N PHE A 437 45.75 18.82 -5.78
CA PHE A 437 44.61 17.98 -6.18
C PHE A 437 44.88 17.18 -7.46
N LYS A 438 45.54 17.80 -8.45
CA LYS A 438 45.96 17.11 -9.68
C LYS A 438 47.09 16.11 -9.45
N ARG A 439 47.95 16.32 -8.45
CA ARG A 439 49.01 15.39 -8.03
C ARG A 439 48.45 14.15 -7.33
N ASN A 440 47.49 14.32 -6.42
CA ASN A 440 46.89 13.23 -5.65
C ASN A 440 45.42 12.99 -6.03
N LYS A 441 45.17 12.70 -7.32
CA LYS A 441 43.81 12.55 -7.89
C LYS A 441 42.94 11.55 -7.12
N ARG A 442 43.54 10.50 -6.56
CA ARG A 442 42.81 9.46 -5.80
C ARG A 442 42.30 9.97 -4.44
N LYS A 443 43.17 10.62 -3.65
CA LYS A 443 42.77 11.21 -2.35
C LYS A 443 41.78 12.35 -2.54
N TYR A 444 42.00 13.18 -3.56
CA TYR A 444 41.08 14.26 -3.95
C TYR A 444 39.67 13.74 -4.29
N ARG A 445 39.56 12.75 -5.19
CA ARG A 445 38.26 12.17 -5.57
C ARG A 445 37.52 11.59 -4.37
N SER A 446 38.20 10.87 -3.48
CA SER A 446 37.59 10.31 -2.27
C SER A 446 37.09 11.37 -1.29
N THR A 447 37.81 12.48 -1.13
CA THR A 447 37.41 13.58 -0.26
C THR A 447 36.18 14.30 -0.80
N ILE A 448 36.17 14.61 -2.11
CA ILE A 448 35.00 15.24 -2.76
C ILE A 448 33.79 14.32 -2.73
N LEU A 449 33.95 13.02 -3.03
CA LEU A 449 32.84 12.08 -2.97
C LEU A 449 32.24 12.00 -1.56
N SER A 450 33.07 12.04 -0.52
CA SER A 450 32.61 12.04 0.87
C SER A 450 31.86 13.33 1.23
N LEU A 451 32.35 14.49 0.79
CA LEU A 451 31.69 15.78 1.00
C LEU A 451 30.35 15.84 0.26
N ALA A 452 30.36 15.49 -1.04
CA ALA A 452 29.17 15.45 -1.88
C ALA A 452 28.10 14.51 -1.30
N LEU A 453 28.52 13.36 -0.77
CA LEU A 453 27.60 12.44 -0.10
C LEU A 453 26.93 13.08 1.11
N SER A 454 27.66 13.81 1.95
CA SER A 454 27.05 14.47 3.11
C SER A 454 25.96 15.46 2.69
N VAL A 455 26.19 16.19 1.60
CA VAL A 455 25.22 17.13 1.02
C VAL A 455 24.03 16.38 0.45
N ILE A 456 24.25 15.29 -0.27
CA ILE A 456 23.17 14.45 -0.82
C ILE A 456 22.30 13.88 0.30
N LEU A 457 22.91 13.35 1.36
CA LEU A 457 22.20 12.82 2.54
C LEU A 457 21.34 13.90 3.19
N PHE A 458 21.91 15.09 3.40
CA PHE A 458 21.19 16.21 4.00
C PHE A 458 20.01 16.67 3.15
N ILE A 459 20.22 16.88 1.84
CA ILE A 459 19.16 17.30 0.91
C ILE A 459 18.08 16.23 0.84
N SER A 460 18.44 14.94 0.80
CA SER A 460 17.48 13.85 0.73
C SER A 460 16.60 13.78 1.97
N ALA A 461 17.19 13.91 3.16
CA ALA A 461 16.45 13.91 4.42
C ALA A 461 15.55 15.16 4.56
N ALA A 462 16.06 16.35 4.19
CA ALA A 462 15.30 17.59 4.21
C ALA A 462 14.12 17.55 3.23
N SER A 463 14.36 17.06 2.01
CA SER A 463 13.34 16.90 0.97
C SER A 463 12.27 15.90 1.40
N LEU A 464 12.67 14.74 1.95
CA LEU A 464 11.73 13.76 2.49
C LEU A 464 10.84 14.37 3.59
N THR A 465 11.43 15.10 4.53
CA THR A 465 10.69 15.78 5.60
C THR A 465 9.70 16.80 5.02
N GLN A 466 10.11 17.57 4.01
CA GLN A 466 9.24 18.51 3.33
C GLN A 466 8.08 17.81 2.62
N TYR A 467 8.31 16.68 1.96
CA TYR A 467 7.26 15.91 1.30
C TYR A 467 6.27 15.31 2.31
N VAL A 468 6.76 14.76 3.42
CA VAL A 468 5.89 14.24 4.49
C VAL A 468 5.05 15.37 5.09
N ASN A 469 5.66 16.53 5.39
CA ASN A 469 4.91 17.70 5.89
C ASN A 469 3.86 18.17 4.88
N LYS A 470 4.19 18.22 3.59
CA LYS A 470 3.24 18.57 2.55
C LYS A 470 2.10 17.55 2.45
N MET A 471 2.39 16.26 2.56
CA MET A 471 1.38 15.19 2.56
C MET A 471 0.44 15.32 3.77
N LEU A 472 0.97 15.55 4.96
CA LEU A 472 0.17 15.76 6.17
C LEU A 472 -0.68 17.02 6.06
N GLN A 473 -0.13 18.10 5.51
CA GLN A 473 -0.88 19.32 5.21
C GLN A 473 -2.02 19.04 4.24
N ILE A 474 -1.75 18.30 3.15
CA ILE A 474 -2.77 17.91 2.16
C ILE A 474 -3.92 17.13 2.82
N GLN A 475 -3.62 16.20 3.75
CA GLN A 475 -4.67 15.48 4.47
C GLN A 475 -5.45 16.36 5.47
N SER A 476 -4.80 17.38 6.04
CA SER A 476 -5.41 18.22 7.08
C SER A 476 -6.15 19.46 6.57
N SER A 477 -5.86 19.95 5.36
CA SER A 477 -6.49 21.15 4.82
C SER A 477 -7.64 20.80 3.88
N ASN A 478 -8.85 21.25 4.20
CA ASN A 478 -10.02 21.17 3.31
C ASN A 478 -9.94 22.11 2.08
N ASP A 479 -8.82 22.82 1.88
CA ASP A 479 -8.66 23.92 0.92
C ASP A 479 -8.15 23.45 -0.46
N HIS A 480 -8.55 22.25 -0.90
CA HIS A 480 -8.12 21.68 -2.17
C HIS A 480 -9.18 21.83 -3.25
N LYS A 481 -8.73 21.96 -4.51
CA LYS A 481 -9.61 21.79 -5.67
C LYS A 481 -10.10 20.33 -5.69
N MET A 482 -11.35 20.11 -5.29
CA MET A 482 -11.99 18.81 -5.32
C MET A 482 -12.81 18.68 -6.60
N ASN A 483 -12.76 17.50 -7.22
CA ASN A 483 -13.72 17.11 -8.23
C ASN A 483 -14.87 16.42 -7.50
N VAL A 484 -16.05 17.03 -7.54
CA VAL A 484 -17.27 16.44 -6.97
C VAL A 484 -18.06 15.85 -8.13
N MET A 485 -18.36 14.55 -8.05
CA MET A 485 -19.23 13.87 -8.99
C MET A 485 -20.59 13.67 -8.34
N TYR A 486 -21.64 14.13 -9.01
CA TYR A 486 -23.02 13.95 -8.59
C TYR A 486 -23.72 13.09 -9.65
N ASN A 487 -24.20 11.90 -9.26
CA ASN A 487 -24.88 10.98 -10.16
C ASN A 487 -26.38 11.00 -9.84
N VAL A 488 -27.21 11.13 -10.87
CA VAL A 488 -28.68 11.03 -10.78
C VAL A 488 -29.11 9.83 -11.62
N TYR A 489 -29.91 8.95 -11.05
CA TYR A 489 -30.54 7.86 -11.79
C TYR A 489 -31.92 8.33 -12.27
N THR A 490 -32.22 8.11 -13.56
CA THR A 490 -33.37 8.67 -14.29
C THR A 490 -34.76 8.31 -13.75
N ASP A 491 -34.85 7.45 -12.73
CA ASP A 491 -36.12 7.09 -12.09
C ASP A 491 -36.63 8.17 -11.11
N GLU A 492 -35.80 9.17 -10.78
CA GLU A 492 -36.20 10.34 -9.99
C GLU A 492 -36.83 11.42 -10.91
N GLN A 493 -38.01 11.95 -10.54
CA GLN A 493 -38.72 13.05 -11.23
C GLN A 493 -37.99 14.41 -11.16
N GLU A 494 -36.67 14.43 -10.96
CA GLU A 494 -35.92 15.66 -10.72
C GLU A 494 -35.45 16.30 -12.04
N ASP A 495 -35.67 17.62 -12.21
CA ASP A 495 -35.14 18.36 -13.36
C ASP A 495 -33.63 18.58 -13.20
N VAL A 496 -32.85 17.67 -13.80
CA VAL A 496 -31.38 17.69 -13.82
C VAL A 496 -30.84 19.03 -14.35
N THR A 497 -31.56 19.69 -15.25
CA THR A 497 -31.14 20.96 -15.87
C THR A 497 -31.25 22.12 -14.88
N GLU A 498 -32.35 22.18 -14.12
CA GLU A 498 -32.54 23.20 -13.09
C GLU A 498 -31.46 23.10 -12.02
N ARG A 499 -31.18 21.88 -11.56
CA ARG A 499 -30.18 21.63 -10.53
C ARG A 499 -28.76 21.92 -10.99
N PHE A 500 -28.41 21.56 -12.23
CA PHE A 500 -27.15 21.97 -12.84
C PHE A 500 -26.97 23.49 -12.83
N ASN A 501 -28.03 24.24 -13.15
CA ASN A 501 -28.00 25.70 -13.14
C ASN A 501 -27.87 26.29 -11.73
N ILE A 502 -28.42 25.64 -10.70
CA ILE A 502 -28.23 26.02 -9.29
C ILE A 502 -26.76 25.81 -8.89
N ILE A 503 -26.21 24.62 -9.16
CA ILE A 503 -24.83 24.26 -8.81
C ILE A 503 -23.86 25.21 -9.52
N LYS A 504 -24.08 25.50 -10.81
CA LYS A 504 -23.26 26.42 -11.61
C LYS A 504 -23.13 27.83 -11.02
N ARG A 505 -24.07 28.28 -10.17
CA ARG A 505 -24.04 29.61 -9.53
C ARG A 505 -23.17 29.68 -8.27
N VAL A 506 -22.70 28.56 -7.76
CA VAL A 506 -21.81 28.53 -6.58
C VAL A 506 -20.46 29.13 -6.96
N SER A 507 -20.05 30.19 -6.26
CA SER A 507 -18.87 31.00 -6.59
C SER A 507 -17.54 30.23 -6.57
N ASP A 508 -17.48 29.16 -5.78
CA ASP A 508 -16.26 28.38 -5.60
C ASP A 508 -16.04 27.32 -6.70
N ILE A 509 -17.05 27.10 -7.55
CA ILE A 509 -16.98 26.13 -8.66
C ILE A 509 -16.23 26.74 -9.83
N GLN A 510 -15.06 26.16 -10.14
CA GLN A 510 -14.21 26.63 -11.24
C GLN A 510 -14.63 26.06 -12.59
N ASN A 511 -15.02 24.79 -12.64
CA ASN A 511 -15.48 24.08 -13.83
C ASN A 511 -16.65 23.19 -13.44
N ILE A 512 -17.64 23.12 -14.31
CA ILE A 512 -18.81 22.25 -14.17
C ILE A 512 -19.10 21.66 -15.54
N ALA A 513 -19.43 20.38 -15.58
CA ALA A 513 -19.87 19.69 -16.78
C ALA A 513 -21.05 18.80 -16.41
N ILE A 514 -22.01 18.68 -17.32
CA ILE A 514 -23.09 17.72 -17.21
C ILE A 514 -22.82 16.61 -18.22
N THR A 515 -22.94 15.37 -17.77
CA THR A 515 -22.79 14.20 -18.65
C THR A 515 -23.99 13.29 -18.51
N GLN A 516 -24.56 12.89 -19.63
CA GLN A 516 -25.56 11.83 -19.68
C GLN A 516 -24.92 10.59 -20.28
N LYS A 517 -25.16 9.43 -19.66
CA LYS A 517 -24.52 8.18 -20.04
C LYS A 517 -25.57 7.15 -20.38
N ILE A 518 -25.37 6.45 -21.49
CA ILE A 518 -26.17 5.28 -21.86
C ILE A 518 -25.21 4.09 -21.93
N PHE A 519 -25.52 3.05 -21.17
CA PHE A 519 -24.81 1.78 -21.21
C PHE A 519 -25.65 0.80 -22.01
N ASP A 520 -25.05 0.18 -23.02
CA ASP A 520 -25.72 -0.84 -23.82
C ASP A 520 -24.73 -1.92 -24.29
N GLU A 521 -25.25 -3.06 -24.72
CA GLU A 521 -24.49 -4.15 -25.32
C GLU A 521 -24.75 -4.15 -26.84
N VAL A 522 -23.71 -3.86 -27.64
CA VAL A 522 -23.79 -3.94 -29.10
C VAL A 522 -23.06 -5.14 -29.65
N TYR A 523 -23.60 -5.70 -30.72
CA TYR A 523 -23.01 -6.84 -31.43
C TYR A 523 -22.22 -6.33 -32.62
N ILE A 524 -20.94 -6.67 -32.65
CA ILE A 524 -20.01 -6.31 -33.73
C ILE A 524 -19.56 -7.59 -34.42
N GLN A 525 -19.59 -7.60 -35.76
CA GLN A 525 -19.11 -8.75 -36.53
C GLN A 525 -17.62 -8.98 -36.29
N ARG A 526 -17.21 -10.25 -36.23
CA ARG A 526 -15.84 -10.66 -35.90
C ARG A 526 -14.78 -10.01 -36.79
N ASN A 527 -15.06 -9.76 -38.06
CA ASN A 527 -14.15 -9.12 -39.02
C ASN A 527 -13.74 -7.68 -38.64
N TYR A 528 -14.53 -6.97 -37.83
CA TYR A 528 -14.20 -5.60 -37.37
C TYR A 528 -13.53 -5.58 -35.99
N ILE A 529 -13.52 -6.70 -35.27
CA ILE A 529 -12.88 -6.82 -33.96
C ILE A 529 -11.39 -7.07 -34.10
N SER A 530 -10.59 -6.32 -33.35
CA SER A 530 -9.13 -6.45 -33.39
C SER A 530 -8.70 -7.87 -32.95
N SER A 531 -7.61 -8.36 -33.54
CA SER A 531 -7.02 -9.64 -33.11
C SER A 531 -6.48 -9.58 -31.67
N GLU A 532 -6.07 -8.40 -31.21
CA GLU A 532 -5.56 -8.18 -29.86
C GLU A 532 -6.66 -8.25 -28.80
N TYR A 533 -7.88 -7.79 -29.12
CA TYR A 533 -9.05 -7.91 -28.24
C TYR A 533 -9.60 -9.34 -28.22
N TRP A 534 -9.45 -10.07 -29.34
CA TRP A 534 -9.92 -11.44 -29.52
C TRP A 534 -8.97 -12.50 -28.94
N THR A 535 -8.82 -12.55 -27.61
CA THR A 535 -7.99 -13.53 -26.88
C THR A 535 -8.82 -14.67 -26.28
N ALA A 536 -8.23 -15.85 -26.10
CA ALA A 536 -8.91 -17.04 -25.54
C ALA A 536 -9.52 -16.83 -24.14
N GLU A 537 -9.02 -15.89 -23.35
CA GLU A 537 -9.55 -15.54 -22.01
C GLU A 537 -10.80 -14.65 -22.10
N ASN A 538 -10.85 -13.67 -23.00
CA ASN A 538 -12.06 -12.87 -23.23
C ASN A 538 -13.21 -13.72 -23.81
N GLN A 539 -12.87 -14.79 -24.54
CA GLN A 539 -13.86 -15.66 -25.17
C GLN A 539 -14.86 -16.29 -24.21
N GLN A 540 -14.51 -16.46 -22.93
CA GLN A 540 -15.40 -17.07 -21.92
C GLN A 540 -16.47 -16.11 -21.41
N ASN A 541 -16.19 -14.79 -21.43
CA ASN A 541 -17.10 -13.77 -20.90
C ASN A 541 -17.88 -13.02 -22.00
N LEU A 542 -17.45 -13.12 -23.26
CA LEU A 542 -18.11 -12.46 -24.39
C LEU A 542 -19.31 -13.29 -24.87
N ARG A 543 -20.49 -12.67 -24.83
CA ARG A 543 -21.70 -13.22 -25.45
C ARG A 543 -21.56 -13.22 -26.96
N ARG A 544 -22.04 -14.28 -27.62
CA ARG A 544 -21.93 -14.45 -29.07
C ARG A 544 -23.27 -14.77 -29.68
N ILE A 545 -23.52 -14.19 -30.84
CA ILE A 545 -24.65 -14.51 -31.70
C ILE A 545 -24.08 -14.71 -33.10
N LYS A 546 -24.07 -15.96 -33.59
CA LYS A 546 -23.44 -16.35 -34.86
C LYS A 546 -21.98 -15.84 -34.96
N ASP A 547 -21.69 -15.00 -35.96
CA ASP A 547 -20.37 -14.40 -36.21
C ASP A 547 -20.16 -13.03 -35.55
N ALA A 548 -21.10 -12.58 -34.71
CA ALA A 548 -21.04 -11.32 -33.99
C ALA A 548 -20.77 -11.51 -32.49
N VAL A 549 -20.12 -10.51 -31.91
CA VAL A 549 -19.59 -10.51 -30.54
C VAL A 549 -20.22 -9.35 -29.79
N GLY A 550 -20.80 -9.64 -28.62
CA GLY A 550 -21.34 -8.61 -27.72
C GLY A 550 -20.20 -7.80 -27.08
N VAL A 551 -20.27 -6.49 -27.22
CA VAL A 551 -19.32 -5.52 -26.66
C VAL A 551 -20.13 -4.47 -25.91
N ASN A 552 -19.80 -4.25 -24.65
CA ASN A 552 -20.39 -3.19 -23.86
C ASN A 552 -19.90 -1.84 -24.38
N ILE A 553 -20.83 -0.95 -24.68
CA ILE A 553 -20.56 0.43 -25.07
C ILE A 553 -21.13 1.39 -24.04
N GLU A 554 -20.39 2.48 -23.82
CA GLU A 554 -20.84 3.62 -23.03
C GLU A 554 -20.93 4.83 -23.96
N LEU A 555 -22.15 5.27 -24.26
CA LEU A 555 -22.40 6.51 -24.98
C LEU A 555 -22.44 7.66 -23.98
N ILE A 556 -21.48 8.57 -24.07
CA ILE A 556 -21.37 9.73 -23.18
C ILE A 556 -21.75 10.98 -23.96
N PHE A 557 -22.86 11.59 -23.55
CA PHE A 557 -23.30 12.90 -24.01
C PHE A 557 -22.80 13.96 -23.04
N VAL A 558 -22.26 15.04 -23.56
CA VAL A 558 -21.77 16.19 -22.77
C VAL A 558 -22.32 17.47 -23.39
N ASP A 559 -22.34 18.57 -22.63
CA ASP A 559 -22.75 19.87 -23.15
C ASP A 559 -21.78 20.40 -24.23
N ASP A 560 -22.30 21.27 -25.11
CA ASP A 560 -21.57 21.80 -26.27
C ASP A 560 -20.24 22.47 -25.90
N ASP A 561 -20.18 23.21 -24.78
CA ASP A 561 -18.98 23.93 -24.36
C ASP A 561 -17.92 22.94 -23.86
N THR A 562 -18.34 21.95 -23.08
CA THR A 562 -17.48 20.82 -22.65
C THR A 562 -16.96 20.05 -23.86
N PHE A 563 -17.82 19.72 -24.84
CA PHE A 563 -17.42 19.00 -26.04
C PHE A 563 -16.38 19.78 -26.87
N LYS A 564 -16.62 21.07 -27.12
CA LYS A 564 -15.67 21.95 -27.83
C LYS A 564 -14.32 22.03 -27.12
N ASN A 565 -14.33 22.10 -25.78
CA ASN A 565 -13.11 22.09 -24.99
C ASN A 565 -12.36 20.77 -25.11
N LEU A 566 -13.05 19.62 -25.10
CA LEU A 566 -12.46 18.30 -25.32
C LEU A 566 -11.83 18.20 -26.73
N CYS A 567 -12.54 18.62 -27.78
CA CYS A 567 -12.01 18.68 -29.14
C CYS A 567 -10.74 19.54 -29.21
N LYS A 568 -10.77 20.75 -28.63
CA LYS A 568 -9.63 21.67 -28.59
C LYS A 568 -8.41 21.07 -27.89
N GLN A 569 -8.61 20.40 -26.74
CA GLN A 569 -7.53 19.74 -26.00
C GLN A 569 -6.89 18.61 -26.81
N ASN A 570 -7.69 17.88 -27.59
CA ASN A 570 -7.25 16.75 -28.41
C ASN A 570 -6.86 17.15 -29.85
N LYS A 571 -6.85 18.46 -30.18
CA LYS A 571 -6.55 19.00 -31.52
C LYS A 571 -7.47 18.45 -32.62
N ILE A 572 -8.73 18.25 -32.29
CA ILE A 572 -9.79 17.81 -33.20
C ILE A 572 -10.64 19.03 -33.57
N ASP A 573 -11.03 19.14 -34.85
CA ASP A 573 -11.96 20.19 -35.27
C ASP A 573 -13.39 19.85 -34.83
N SER A 574 -13.99 20.73 -34.05
CA SER A 574 -15.32 20.50 -33.48
C SER A 574 -16.45 20.76 -34.48
N SER A 575 -16.22 21.51 -35.57
CA SER A 575 -17.29 21.89 -36.52
C SER A 575 -18.00 20.69 -37.14
N ASP A 576 -17.26 19.61 -37.38
CA ASP A 576 -17.74 18.43 -38.09
C ASP A 576 -18.69 17.55 -37.28
N TYR A 577 -18.86 17.85 -35.99
CA TYR A 577 -19.65 17.07 -35.02
C TYR A 577 -21.01 17.68 -34.70
N PHE A 578 -21.27 18.94 -35.09
CA PHE A 578 -22.53 19.64 -34.81
C PHE A 578 -23.56 19.56 -35.95
N ASP A 579 -23.43 18.58 -36.85
CA ASP A 579 -24.43 18.31 -37.89
C ASP A 579 -25.57 17.45 -37.33
N LYS A 580 -26.76 18.07 -37.20
CA LYS A 580 -27.97 17.39 -36.70
C LYS A 580 -28.47 16.26 -37.61
N ASN A 581 -28.17 16.31 -38.90
CA ASN A 581 -28.63 15.31 -39.87
C ASN A 581 -27.66 14.13 -39.99
N SER A 582 -26.43 14.27 -39.48
CA SER A 582 -25.40 13.24 -39.49
C SER A 582 -24.59 13.31 -38.20
N PRO A 583 -25.17 12.85 -37.06
CA PRO A 583 -24.50 12.94 -35.78
C PRO A 583 -23.21 12.11 -35.78
N LYS A 584 -22.11 12.71 -35.34
CA LYS A 584 -20.81 12.05 -35.17
C LYS A 584 -20.42 12.06 -33.71
N GLY A 585 -19.71 11.02 -33.29
CA GLY A 585 -19.14 10.90 -31.95
C GLY A 585 -17.63 10.75 -31.98
N LEU A 586 -17.00 11.04 -30.84
CA LEU A 586 -15.61 10.66 -30.61
C LEU A 586 -15.59 9.23 -30.08
N LEU A 587 -14.90 8.33 -30.79
CA LEU A 587 -14.75 6.93 -30.38
C LEU A 587 -13.48 6.77 -29.53
N TYR A 588 -13.66 6.30 -28.30
CA TYR A 588 -12.56 5.77 -27.49
C TYR A 588 -12.44 4.25 -27.72
N ASN A 589 -11.52 3.86 -28.58
CA ASN A 589 -11.39 2.47 -29.07
C ASN A 589 -10.49 1.57 -28.19
N HIS A 590 -10.15 2.01 -26.99
CA HIS A 590 -9.16 1.34 -26.15
C HIS A 590 -9.78 0.82 -24.86
N VAL A 591 -9.34 -0.36 -24.43
CA VAL A 591 -9.72 -0.91 -23.13
C VAL A 591 -8.48 -1.43 -22.42
N ILE A 592 -8.41 -1.13 -21.13
CA ILE A 592 -7.34 -1.62 -20.27
C ILE A 592 -7.70 -3.03 -19.80
N GLN A 593 -7.01 -4.02 -20.34
CA GLN A 593 -7.11 -5.42 -19.91
C GLN A 593 -6.15 -5.69 -18.75
N GLN A 594 -6.64 -6.35 -17.71
CA GLN A 594 -5.80 -6.91 -16.65
C GLN A 594 -5.80 -8.43 -16.76
N LEU A 595 -4.64 -9.00 -17.05
CA LEU A 595 -4.46 -10.44 -17.30
C LEU A 595 -3.60 -11.04 -16.21
N MET A 596 -3.99 -12.18 -15.63
CA MET A 596 -3.17 -12.92 -14.68
C MET A 596 -2.43 -14.04 -15.42
N ARG A 597 -1.10 -13.95 -15.50
CA ARG A 597 -0.27 -15.00 -16.10
C ARG A 597 0.93 -15.28 -15.21
N GLU A 598 1.11 -16.55 -14.81
CA GLU A 598 2.22 -16.99 -13.93
C GLU A 598 2.39 -16.10 -12.68
N ASP A 599 1.29 -15.90 -11.93
CA ASP A 599 1.25 -15.11 -10.69
C ASP A 599 1.60 -13.62 -10.84
N LYS A 600 1.52 -13.08 -12.06
CA LYS A 600 1.67 -11.64 -12.33
C LYS A 600 0.47 -11.09 -13.06
N ALA A 601 -0.16 -10.04 -12.51
CA ALA A 601 -1.14 -9.28 -13.27
C ALA A 601 -0.43 -8.33 -14.24
N ILE A 602 -0.61 -8.59 -15.52
CA ILE A 602 -0.14 -7.83 -16.68
C ILE A 602 -1.28 -6.93 -17.12
N THR A 603 -1.04 -5.63 -17.11
CA THR A 603 -1.99 -4.64 -17.65
C THR A 603 -1.63 -4.35 -19.10
N ARG A 604 -2.60 -4.44 -20.02
CA ARG A 604 -2.42 -4.12 -21.44
C ARG A 604 -3.48 -3.12 -21.87
N ASP A 605 -3.06 -2.11 -22.61
CA ASP A 605 -3.97 -1.25 -23.35
C ASP A 605 -4.20 -1.90 -24.73
N VAL A 606 -5.45 -2.21 -25.05
CA VAL A 606 -5.81 -3.01 -26.23
C VAL A 606 -6.90 -2.31 -27.01
N SER A 607 -6.73 -2.22 -28.33
CA SER A 607 -7.77 -1.70 -29.23
C SER A 607 -8.91 -2.70 -29.37
N VAL A 608 -10.17 -2.27 -29.28
CA VAL A 608 -11.34 -3.16 -29.39
C VAL A 608 -11.68 -3.44 -30.87
N ILE A 609 -11.72 -2.39 -31.67
CA ILE A 609 -12.03 -2.41 -33.11
C ILE A 609 -10.73 -2.26 -33.92
N ASP A 610 -10.67 -2.89 -35.10
CA ASP A 610 -9.59 -2.67 -36.06
C ASP A 610 -9.64 -1.25 -36.64
N THR A 611 -8.57 -0.47 -36.43
CA THR A 611 -8.47 0.95 -36.81
C THR A 611 -8.52 1.19 -38.32
N ASN A 612 -8.46 0.15 -39.15
CA ASN A 612 -8.56 0.27 -40.61
C ASN A 612 -10.01 0.34 -41.13
N ALA A 613 -11.00 0.11 -40.28
CA ALA A 613 -12.41 0.15 -40.66
C ALA A 613 -12.99 1.57 -40.49
N ASN A 614 -13.28 2.24 -41.61
CA ASN A 614 -13.92 3.57 -41.58
C ASN A 614 -15.40 3.55 -41.19
N ASN A 615 -16.07 2.41 -41.35
CA ASN A 615 -17.47 2.19 -40.97
C ASN A 615 -17.60 0.79 -40.36
N VAL A 616 -18.08 0.73 -39.12
CA VAL A 616 -18.30 -0.53 -38.40
C VAL A 616 -19.79 -0.68 -38.11
N PRO A 617 -20.50 -1.64 -38.74
CA PRO A 617 -21.89 -1.90 -38.40
C PRO A 617 -21.99 -2.48 -37.00
N MET A 618 -22.83 -1.88 -36.17
CA MET A 618 -23.13 -2.32 -34.81
C MET A 618 -24.63 -2.60 -34.70
N PHE A 619 -24.99 -3.69 -34.03
CA PHE A 619 -26.38 -4.11 -33.87
C PHE A 619 -26.76 -4.08 -32.39
N VAL A 620 -27.87 -3.44 -32.05
CA VAL A 620 -28.47 -3.47 -30.70
C VAL A 620 -29.55 -4.55 -30.70
N ARG A 621 -29.78 -5.20 -29.56
CA ARG A 621 -30.90 -6.13 -29.42
C ARG A 621 -32.21 -5.36 -29.28
N GLU A 622 -33.21 -5.70 -30.07
CA GLU A 622 -34.56 -5.16 -29.92
C GLU A 622 -35.36 -6.01 -28.93
N TYR A 623 -36.05 -5.36 -28.00
CA TYR A 623 -37.03 -6.02 -27.13
C TYR A 623 -38.35 -6.14 -27.90
N LYS A 624 -38.90 -7.35 -27.99
CA LYS A 624 -40.23 -7.57 -28.54
C LYS A 624 -41.19 -7.86 -27.39
N GLU A 625 -42.16 -6.98 -27.20
CA GLU A 625 -43.29 -7.24 -26.32
C GLU A 625 -44.21 -8.30 -26.96
N ILE A 626 -44.41 -9.40 -26.25
CA ILE A 626 -45.43 -10.40 -26.52
C ILE A 626 -46.40 -10.31 -25.34
N GLU A 627 -47.73 -10.42 -25.54
CA GLU A 627 -48.73 -10.25 -24.47
C GLU A 627 -48.33 -10.99 -23.18
N GLY A 628 -47.93 -10.22 -22.15
CA GLY A 628 -47.54 -10.70 -20.83
C GLY A 628 -46.06 -11.03 -20.60
N TYR A 629 -45.18 -10.98 -21.62
CA TYR A 629 -43.73 -11.24 -21.49
C TYR A 629 -42.89 -10.42 -22.46
N THR A 630 -41.79 -9.83 -21.96
CA THR A 630 -40.76 -9.22 -22.80
C THR A 630 -39.75 -10.31 -23.22
N SER A 631 -39.62 -10.57 -24.52
CA SER A 631 -38.63 -11.51 -25.06
C SER A 631 -37.57 -10.77 -25.88
N LEU A 632 -36.29 -11.09 -25.65
CA LEU A 632 -35.17 -10.56 -26.43
C LEU A 632 -35.27 -11.07 -27.86
N HIS A 633 -35.53 -10.18 -28.82
CA HIS A 633 -35.51 -10.54 -30.23
C HIS A 633 -34.07 -10.51 -30.73
N GLU A 634 -33.60 -11.62 -31.30
CA GLU A 634 -32.31 -11.62 -31.99
C GLU A 634 -32.41 -10.71 -33.23
N PRO A 635 -31.59 -9.65 -33.34
CA PRO A 635 -31.60 -8.78 -34.51
C PRO A 635 -31.15 -9.61 -35.73
N TYR A 636 -31.97 -9.64 -36.78
CA TYR A 636 -31.63 -10.26 -38.06
C TYR A 636 -30.87 -9.29 -38.96
#